data_AF-A0A9W9KME1-F1
#
_entry.id   AF-A0A9W9KME1-F1
#
_cell.length_a   1.000
_cell.length_b   1.000
_cell.length_c   1.000
_cell.angle_alpha   90.00
_cell.angle_beta   90.00
_cell.angle_gamma   90.00
#
_symmetry.space_group_name_H-M   'P 1'
#
loop_
_entity.id
_entity.type
_entity.pdbx_description
1 polymer ?
#
loop_
_entity_poly.entity_id
_entity_poly.type
_entity_poly.pdbx_seq_one_letter_code
_entity_poly.pdbx_strand_id
1 'polypeptide(L)'
;MLQSFCKKQGFPDGELVTEKKLVYFLDTEVLNRPLRSSQYKKDRTRPDGSKVEQTLGSNSITQYINAIVDLWKFQKSIGTNSFPNPRGYAVSALMTGRLHKESERKREQYLDRAAGTLQDGYSKDKIKDFVRYCWQGWRTKDLKHRKPQAQESYLRTAVDFLFSHNMLLRGESRRQLQFPDLFTISLPNEGPTPCWPMIMIMNNGKTNQFGRLQYMGVMRHQDPLLCTMSQAAFYLFYRWQIAGESPPRFRSRPEWYNFHFFKGSDREKPISYEIQLKWANEVYKAINLSTDKKTHAGRAQGSKQAELEGVEENKIRRAGQWNQDALTNCYLTHLPRKFLRSMAGFQPDAIGNYYLPRAKIQPPDSLVRALWPWIDQWLAWFQSNDPTNEPPSGATSQEQEDRDDMAAQGFLQLLNQLRIILLQDSVLLQAQFPRHSMWDDPIFAREDYTAFAEQIRQSLLCTETPQEIQLRQTLPIIADRLSVLQKDIHQAVDRHGYQAHEQLRKISRQLHDLLSGHVTFAVRAMDASIIEARTPDSDSFTPSSQLAACLSEASSLQPPVDKQQLLPQGIDTPSSLVSPSRSLYSLSRTTQTVPEVWREWICGLGANPSVQSLERSYGATWRPSSRERVMFCRRKVIIDEIYARYGKGLSLDAAVEELELVRCRGKLSLYQLSQLLSKAR
;
A
#
# COMPACT_ATOMS: atom_id res chain seq x y z
N MET A 1 -0.10 -11.69 -41.15
CA MET A 1 1.38 -11.68 -41.32
C MET A 1 1.88 -13.10 -41.56
N LEU A 2 1.88 -14.01 -40.57
CA LEU A 2 2.33 -15.41 -40.74
C LEU A 2 1.69 -16.10 -41.97
N GLN A 3 0.39 -15.94 -42.20
CA GLN A 3 -0.30 -16.51 -43.38
C GLN A 3 0.31 -16.08 -44.73
N SER A 4 0.64 -14.80 -44.87
CA SER A 4 1.28 -14.23 -46.07
C SER A 4 2.71 -14.74 -46.21
N PHE A 5 3.44 -14.88 -45.09
CA PHE A 5 4.75 -15.53 -45.06
C PHE A 5 4.68 -17.01 -45.48
N CYS A 6 3.73 -17.79 -44.96
CA CYS A 6 3.59 -19.20 -45.32
C CYS A 6 3.27 -19.40 -46.80
N LYS A 7 2.48 -18.51 -47.40
CA LYS A 7 2.20 -18.48 -48.84
C LYS A 7 3.45 -18.08 -49.65
N LYS A 8 4.16 -17.02 -49.23
CA LYS A 8 5.44 -16.57 -49.81
C LYS A 8 6.53 -17.65 -49.80
N GLN A 9 6.56 -18.49 -48.75
CA GLN A 9 7.54 -19.57 -48.57
C GLN A 9 7.10 -20.94 -49.13
N GLY A 10 5.90 -21.02 -49.75
CA GLY A 10 5.43 -22.23 -50.43
C GLY A 10 5.30 -23.49 -49.56
N PHE A 11 5.00 -23.35 -48.26
CA PHE A 11 4.92 -24.52 -47.37
C PHE A 11 3.77 -25.47 -47.78
N PRO A 12 4.03 -26.79 -47.95
CA PRO A 12 3.03 -27.74 -48.43
C PRO A 12 1.92 -28.01 -47.40
N ASP A 13 2.22 -27.89 -46.12
CA ASP A 13 1.29 -27.90 -45.00
C ASP A 13 0.70 -26.49 -44.70
N GLY A 14 0.89 -25.55 -45.63
CA GLY A 14 0.25 -24.23 -45.66
C GLY A 14 0.44 -23.42 -44.38
N GLU A 15 -0.67 -22.99 -43.79
CA GLU A 15 -0.73 -22.13 -42.61
C GLU A 15 -0.62 -22.89 -41.28
N LEU A 16 -0.43 -24.22 -41.29
CA LEU A 16 -0.26 -25.02 -40.06
C LEU A 16 0.97 -24.57 -39.28
N VAL A 17 0.78 -24.25 -38.00
CA VAL A 17 1.83 -23.72 -37.12
C VAL A 17 2.67 -24.84 -36.52
N THR A 18 3.99 -24.75 -36.70
CA THR A 18 4.99 -25.64 -36.08
C THR A 18 6.10 -24.82 -35.43
N GLU A 19 6.87 -25.40 -34.49
CA GLU A 19 8.04 -24.71 -33.91
C GLU A 19 9.03 -24.26 -35.01
N LYS A 20 9.35 -25.12 -35.98
CA LYS A 20 10.26 -24.80 -37.09
C LYS A 20 9.77 -23.59 -37.89
N LYS A 21 8.47 -23.52 -38.23
CA LYS A 21 7.88 -22.36 -38.91
C LYS A 21 7.88 -21.10 -38.04
N LEU A 22 7.60 -21.21 -36.74
CA LEU A 22 7.64 -20.07 -35.82
C LEU A 22 9.06 -19.51 -35.69
N VAL A 23 10.08 -20.36 -35.49
CA VAL A 23 11.50 -19.93 -35.45
C VAL A 23 11.88 -19.22 -36.75
N TYR A 24 11.60 -19.82 -37.91
CA TYR A 24 11.96 -19.25 -39.20
C TYR A 24 11.21 -17.93 -39.51
N PHE A 25 9.92 -17.85 -39.19
CA PHE A 25 9.14 -16.60 -39.29
C PHE A 25 9.68 -15.51 -38.37
N LEU A 26 10.04 -15.85 -37.13
CA LEU A 26 10.62 -14.88 -36.20
C LEU A 26 11.92 -14.32 -36.77
N ASP A 27 12.84 -15.17 -37.20
CA ASP A 27 14.15 -14.78 -37.72
C ASP A 27 14.03 -13.85 -38.94
N THR A 28 13.25 -14.27 -39.94
CA THR A 28 13.13 -13.58 -41.24
C THR A 28 12.23 -12.33 -41.23
N GLU A 29 11.11 -12.32 -40.50
CA GLU A 29 10.08 -11.26 -40.60
C GLU A 29 9.90 -10.45 -39.31
N VAL A 30 10.53 -10.82 -38.18
CA VAL A 30 10.32 -10.18 -36.87
C VAL A 30 11.60 -9.73 -36.16
N LEU A 31 12.69 -10.52 -36.17
CA LEU A 31 13.84 -10.27 -35.32
C LEU A 31 14.58 -8.99 -35.73
N ASN A 32 15.01 -8.96 -36.98
CA ASN A 32 15.78 -7.85 -37.57
C ASN A 32 14.88 -6.78 -38.20
N ARG A 33 13.56 -6.94 -38.08
CA ARG A 33 12.61 -6.02 -38.71
C ARG A 33 12.71 -4.60 -38.10
N PRO A 34 12.87 -3.55 -38.93
CA PRO A 34 12.90 -2.17 -38.46
C PRO A 34 11.56 -1.72 -37.87
N LEU A 35 11.63 -0.80 -36.90
CA LEU A 35 10.46 -0.13 -36.34
C LEU A 35 9.76 0.69 -37.43
N ARG A 36 8.42 0.68 -37.42
CA ARG A 36 7.64 1.63 -38.22
C ARG A 36 7.87 3.04 -37.70
N SER A 37 7.97 4.00 -38.61
CA SER A 37 7.99 5.43 -38.30
C SER A 37 6.77 5.83 -37.46
N SER A 38 6.94 6.82 -36.59
CA SER A 38 5.90 7.28 -35.67
C SER A 38 6.02 8.77 -35.44
N GLN A 39 4.90 9.51 -35.56
CA GLN A 39 4.84 10.94 -35.25
C GLN A 39 5.24 11.29 -33.79
N TYR A 40 5.30 10.28 -32.90
CA TYR A 40 5.67 10.44 -31.49
C TYR A 40 7.12 10.03 -31.17
N LYS A 41 7.88 9.45 -32.13
CA LYS A 41 9.30 9.09 -31.93
C LYS A 41 10.11 9.52 -33.14
N LYS A 42 11.04 10.46 -32.92
CA LYS A 42 12.07 10.81 -33.91
C LYS A 42 13.00 9.63 -34.15
N ASP A 43 13.47 9.49 -35.38
CA ASP A 43 14.60 8.62 -35.68
C ASP A 43 15.85 9.09 -34.93
N ARG A 44 16.75 8.16 -34.60
CA ARG A 44 18.09 8.49 -34.09
C ARG A 44 19.05 8.55 -35.26
N THR A 45 20.01 9.48 -35.21
CA THR A 45 21.02 9.65 -36.24
C THR A 45 22.42 9.40 -35.68
N ARG A 46 23.32 8.91 -36.53
CA ARG A 46 24.77 8.91 -36.30
C ARG A 46 25.35 10.33 -36.54
N PRO A 47 26.63 10.59 -36.21
CA PRO A 47 27.27 11.89 -36.46
C PRO A 47 27.31 12.30 -37.94
N ASP A 48 27.32 11.32 -38.85
CA ASP A 48 27.21 11.49 -40.31
C ASP A 48 25.78 11.84 -40.81
N GLY A 49 24.81 11.97 -39.90
CA GLY A 49 23.40 12.21 -40.22
C GLY A 49 22.60 10.97 -40.64
N SER A 50 23.26 9.82 -40.88
CA SER A 50 22.58 8.58 -41.27
C SER A 50 21.69 8.04 -40.15
N LYS A 51 20.58 7.39 -40.52
CA LYS A 51 19.62 6.86 -39.55
C LYS A 51 20.15 5.58 -38.90
N VAL A 52 20.08 5.54 -37.57
CA VAL A 52 20.31 4.33 -36.77
C VAL A 52 19.11 3.41 -36.95
N GLU A 53 19.31 2.23 -37.54
CA GLU A 53 18.27 1.21 -37.64
C GLU A 53 17.85 0.73 -36.24
N GLN A 54 16.56 0.78 -35.95
CA GLN A 54 15.98 0.37 -34.67
C GLN A 54 15.09 -0.84 -34.88
N THR A 55 15.23 -1.88 -34.07
CA THR A 55 14.49 -3.14 -34.20
C THR A 55 13.65 -3.47 -32.97
N LEU A 56 12.74 -4.45 -33.11
CA LEU A 56 11.79 -4.84 -32.07
C LEU A 56 12.49 -5.41 -30.81
N GLY A 57 12.19 -4.84 -29.64
CA GLY A 57 12.65 -5.38 -28.34
C GLY A 57 11.84 -6.59 -27.87
N SER A 58 12.41 -7.38 -26.95
CA SER A 58 11.94 -8.74 -26.57
C SER A 58 10.46 -8.86 -26.21
N ASN A 59 9.87 -7.83 -25.58
CA ASN A 59 8.44 -7.81 -25.23
C ASN A 59 7.52 -7.79 -26.46
N SER A 60 7.94 -7.17 -27.57
CA SER A 60 7.19 -7.16 -28.83
C SER A 60 7.29 -8.51 -29.54
N ILE A 61 8.47 -9.14 -29.53
CA ILE A 61 8.68 -10.50 -30.07
C ILE A 61 7.81 -11.51 -29.32
N THR A 62 7.74 -11.38 -27.99
CA THR A 62 6.89 -12.21 -27.13
C THR A 62 5.40 -12.09 -27.50
N GLN A 63 4.95 -10.93 -27.99
CA GLN A 63 3.58 -10.76 -28.50
C GLN A 63 3.37 -11.47 -29.85
N TYR A 64 4.36 -11.46 -30.75
CA TYR A 64 4.31 -12.28 -31.98
C TYR A 64 4.28 -13.79 -31.66
N ILE A 65 5.12 -14.25 -30.72
CA ILE A 65 5.13 -15.64 -30.25
C ILE A 65 3.77 -16.01 -29.67
N ASN A 66 3.22 -15.21 -28.77
CA ASN A 66 1.93 -15.49 -28.14
C ASN A 66 0.79 -15.55 -29.19
N ALA A 67 0.71 -14.58 -30.10
CA ALA A 67 -0.31 -14.56 -31.15
C ALA A 67 -0.25 -15.80 -32.09
N ILE A 68 0.95 -16.33 -32.35
CA ILE A 68 1.13 -17.53 -33.17
C ILE A 68 0.87 -18.81 -32.36
N VAL A 69 1.19 -18.82 -31.06
CA VAL A 69 0.76 -19.88 -30.13
C VAL A 69 -0.77 -19.90 -30.00
N ASP A 70 -1.45 -18.76 -30.00
CA ASP A 70 -2.91 -18.66 -29.95
C ASP A 70 -3.56 -19.13 -31.27
N LEU A 71 -2.94 -18.85 -32.42
CA LEU A 71 -3.33 -19.47 -33.70
C LEU A 71 -3.14 -21.00 -33.68
N TRP A 72 -2.04 -21.50 -33.10
CA TRP A 72 -1.83 -22.95 -32.91
C TRP A 72 -2.89 -23.57 -31.99
N LYS A 73 -3.28 -22.90 -30.89
CA LYS A 73 -4.39 -23.35 -30.03
C LYS A 73 -5.70 -23.47 -30.81
N PHE A 74 -6.01 -22.50 -31.66
CA PHE A 74 -7.20 -22.55 -32.52
C PHE A 74 -7.14 -23.72 -33.52
N GLN A 75 -6.01 -23.90 -34.21
CA GLN A 75 -5.81 -25.05 -35.12
C GLN A 75 -5.88 -26.40 -34.37
N LYS A 76 -5.43 -26.45 -33.11
CA LYS A 76 -5.57 -27.60 -32.23
C LYS A 76 -7.03 -27.88 -31.86
N SER A 77 -7.80 -26.88 -31.48
CA SER A 77 -9.20 -27.07 -31.06
C SER A 77 -10.13 -27.47 -32.22
N ILE A 78 -9.78 -27.15 -33.46
CA ILE A 78 -10.48 -27.63 -34.68
C ILE A 78 -9.86 -28.91 -35.28
N GLY A 79 -8.90 -29.54 -34.60
CA GLY A 79 -8.28 -30.80 -35.03
C GLY A 79 -7.32 -30.74 -36.22
N THR A 80 -7.14 -29.59 -36.87
CA THR A 80 -6.32 -29.47 -38.09
C THR A 80 -4.81 -29.57 -37.84
N ASN A 81 -4.34 -29.35 -36.61
CA ASN A 81 -2.92 -29.36 -36.27
C ASN A 81 -2.57 -30.46 -35.25
N SER A 82 -1.80 -31.45 -35.67
CA SER A 82 -1.31 -32.56 -34.84
C SER A 82 -0.03 -32.21 -34.05
N PHE A 83 0.75 -31.23 -34.46
CA PHE A 83 2.07 -30.90 -33.89
C PHE A 83 2.04 -30.42 -32.43
N PRO A 84 3.14 -30.60 -31.67
CA PRO A 84 3.28 -30.07 -30.30
C PRO A 84 3.27 -28.53 -30.26
N ASN A 85 3.21 -27.97 -29.04
CA ASN A 85 3.22 -26.53 -28.82
C ASN A 85 4.43 -25.87 -29.50
N PRO A 86 4.25 -24.88 -30.40
CA PRO A 86 5.33 -24.33 -31.21
C PRO A 86 6.32 -23.49 -30.39
N ARG A 87 6.01 -23.16 -29.13
CA ARG A 87 6.94 -22.54 -28.18
C ARG A 87 7.74 -23.61 -27.43
N GLY A 88 8.54 -24.38 -28.18
CA GLY A 88 9.39 -25.44 -27.65
C GLY A 88 10.79 -24.95 -27.27
N TYR A 89 11.78 -25.82 -27.49
CA TYR A 89 13.18 -25.57 -27.12
C TYR A 89 13.84 -24.51 -28.00
N ALA A 90 13.62 -24.55 -29.32
CA ALA A 90 14.29 -23.66 -30.27
C ALA A 90 13.79 -22.21 -30.15
N VAL A 91 12.49 -22.00 -29.96
CA VAL A 91 11.93 -20.66 -29.66
C VAL A 91 12.45 -20.14 -28.31
N SER A 92 12.61 -21.02 -27.32
CA SER A 92 13.15 -20.64 -26.01
C SER A 92 14.62 -20.25 -26.10
N ALA A 93 15.45 -21.03 -26.80
CA ALA A 93 16.86 -20.74 -27.04
C ALA A 93 17.05 -19.42 -27.81
N LEU A 94 16.26 -19.19 -28.87
CA LEU A 94 16.26 -17.95 -29.66
C LEU A 94 15.90 -16.73 -28.81
N MET A 95 14.92 -16.85 -27.91
CA MET A 95 14.55 -15.78 -26.98
C MET A 95 15.64 -15.52 -25.92
N THR A 96 16.27 -16.56 -25.37
CA THR A 96 17.41 -16.42 -24.43
C THR A 96 18.62 -15.77 -25.10
N GLY A 97 18.99 -16.22 -26.29
CA GLY A 97 20.08 -15.62 -27.06
C GLY A 97 19.86 -14.14 -27.35
N ARG A 98 18.63 -13.73 -27.69
CA ARG A 98 18.31 -12.31 -27.87
C ARG A 98 18.23 -11.52 -26.56
N LEU A 99 17.83 -12.15 -25.44
CA LEU A 99 17.89 -11.50 -24.12
C LEU A 99 19.33 -11.20 -23.69
N HIS A 100 20.29 -12.08 -24.00
CA HIS A 100 21.71 -11.80 -23.75
C HIS A 100 22.19 -10.61 -24.59
N LYS A 101 21.88 -10.59 -25.89
CA LYS A 101 22.24 -9.48 -26.82
C LYS A 101 21.42 -8.19 -26.65
N GLU A 102 20.43 -8.14 -25.76
CA GLU A 102 19.57 -6.96 -25.57
C GLU A 102 20.36 -5.76 -24.98
N SER A 103 21.47 -6.00 -24.29
CA SER A 103 22.40 -4.94 -23.83
C SER A 103 23.20 -4.34 -24.99
N GLU A 104 23.73 -5.18 -25.87
CA GLU A 104 24.50 -4.81 -27.06
C GLU A 104 23.61 -4.01 -28.03
N ARG A 105 22.46 -4.59 -28.40
CA ARG A 105 21.45 -3.94 -29.26
C ARG A 105 21.04 -2.56 -28.74
N LYS A 106 20.91 -2.38 -27.42
CA LYS A 106 20.58 -1.08 -26.82
C LYS A 106 21.69 -0.05 -26.98
N ARG A 107 22.96 -0.47 -26.92
CA ARG A 107 24.14 0.39 -27.14
C ARG A 107 24.27 0.77 -28.61
N GLU A 108 24.20 -0.21 -29.52
CA GLU A 108 24.28 -0.04 -30.98
C GLU A 108 23.16 0.85 -31.53
N GLN A 109 21.94 0.69 -31.01
CA GLN A 109 20.78 1.47 -31.42
C GLN A 109 20.65 2.80 -30.65
N TYR A 110 21.70 3.20 -29.90
CA TYR A 110 21.79 4.41 -29.10
C TYR A 110 20.53 4.68 -28.26
N LEU A 111 20.00 3.65 -27.59
CA LEU A 111 18.93 3.88 -26.61
C LEU A 111 19.47 4.71 -25.45
N ASP A 112 18.66 5.69 -25.06
CA ASP A 112 18.91 6.50 -23.87
C ASP A 112 19.10 5.58 -22.65
N ARG A 113 20.24 5.75 -21.97
CA ARG A 113 20.63 4.95 -20.80
C ARG A 113 19.93 5.40 -19.52
N ALA A 114 19.37 6.62 -19.49
CA ALA A 114 18.54 7.12 -18.39
C ALA A 114 17.09 6.60 -18.48
N ALA A 115 16.59 6.31 -19.69
CA ALA A 115 15.23 5.83 -19.92
C ALA A 115 14.93 4.54 -19.13
N GLY A 116 13.82 4.53 -18.39
CA GLY A 116 13.42 3.42 -17.52
C GLY A 116 14.13 3.33 -16.16
N THR A 117 15.20 4.10 -15.92
CA THR A 117 15.98 4.06 -14.66
C THR A 117 15.33 4.88 -13.53
N LEU A 118 16.09 5.19 -12.47
CA LEU A 118 15.71 6.21 -11.48
C LEU A 118 15.62 7.62 -12.09
N GLN A 119 16.44 7.93 -13.09
CA GLN A 119 16.47 9.25 -13.76
C GLN A 119 15.22 9.49 -14.65
N ASP A 120 14.62 8.43 -15.20
CA ASP A 120 13.29 8.48 -15.85
C ASP A 120 12.21 8.58 -14.76
N GLY A 121 11.98 9.81 -14.27
CA GLY A 121 11.04 10.12 -13.21
C GLY A 121 10.86 11.61 -12.93
N TYR A 122 10.19 11.93 -11.82
CA TYR A 122 9.90 13.30 -11.40
C TYR A 122 9.75 13.39 -9.88
N SER A 123 10.05 14.56 -9.31
CA SER A 123 9.83 14.87 -7.89
C SER A 123 8.37 15.25 -7.60
N LYS A 124 8.01 15.32 -6.30
CA LYS A 124 6.70 15.86 -5.87
C LYS A 124 6.47 17.28 -6.41
N ASP A 125 7.51 18.11 -6.44
CA ASP A 125 7.40 19.49 -6.94
C ASP A 125 7.12 19.55 -8.44
N LYS A 126 7.61 18.59 -9.23
CA LYS A 126 7.20 18.46 -10.63
C LYS A 126 5.75 18.00 -10.83
N ILE A 127 5.14 17.35 -9.83
CA ILE A 127 3.67 17.15 -9.80
C ILE A 127 2.97 18.49 -9.49
N LYS A 128 3.47 19.28 -8.54
CA LYS A 128 2.93 20.62 -8.24
C LYS A 128 3.02 21.54 -9.47
N ASP A 129 4.13 21.54 -10.18
CA ASP A 129 4.32 22.29 -11.44
C ASP A 129 3.34 21.82 -12.53
N PHE A 130 3.16 20.50 -12.69
CA PHE A 130 2.18 19.93 -13.62
C PHE A 130 0.77 20.45 -13.35
N VAL A 131 0.35 20.44 -12.08
CA VAL A 131 -0.98 20.89 -11.66
C VAL A 131 -1.11 22.41 -11.79
N ARG A 132 -0.13 23.20 -11.32
CA ARG A 132 -0.10 24.67 -11.53
C ARG A 132 -0.21 25.06 -12.99
N TYR A 133 0.50 24.37 -13.88
CA TYR A 133 0.40 24.61 -15.32
C TYR A 133 -1.00 24.25 -15.86
N CYS A 134 -1.67 23.23 -15.32
CA CYS A 134 -3.05 22.96 -15.69
C CYS A 134 -4.03 24.06 -15.23
N TRP A 135 -3.81 24.67 -14.06
CA TRP A 135 -4.63 25.77 -13.57
C TRP A 135 -4.39 27.11 -14.30
N GLN A 136 -3.18 27.38 -14.81
CA GLN A 136 -2.84 28.69 -15.41
C GLN A 136 -2.56 28.64 -16.93
N GLY A 137 -2.07 27.53 -17.47
CA GLY A 137 -1.54 27.39 -18.84
C GLY A 137 -2.58 27.54 -19.96
N TRP A 138 -3.88 27.55 -19.63
CA TRP A 138 -4.93 27.94 -20.57
C TRP A 138 -4.84 29.42 -20.99
N ARG A 139 -4.28 30.29 -20.15
CA ARG A 139 -4.07 31.73 -20.42
C ARG A 139 -2.89 32.02 -21.34
N THR A 140 -1.89 31.15 -21.44
CA THR A 140 -0.58 31.46 -22.07
C THR A 140 -0.51 31.21 -23.58
N LYS A 141 -1.66 31.20 -24.26
CA LYS A 141 -1.77 31.07 -25.73
C LYS A 141 -2.93 31.94 -26.20
N ASP A 142 -2.72 32.68 -27.28
CA ASP A 142 -3.57 33.80 -27.72
C ASP A 142 -5.08 33.51 -27.71
N LEU A 143 -5.84 34.48 -27.20
CA LEU A 143 -7.25 34.30 -26.82
C LEU A 143 -8.21 34.21 -28.01
N LYS A 144 -7.82 34.70 -29.20
CA LYS A 144 -8.77 35.10 -30.25
C LYS A 144 -9.73 34.00 -30.77
N HIS A 145 -9.39 32.70 -30.68
CA HIS A 145 -10.21 31.62 -31.26
C HIS A 145 -10.28 30.31 -30.43
N ARG A 146 -10.21 30.36 -29.09
CA ARG A 146 -10.30 29.15 -28.24
C ARG A 146 -11.74 28.82 -27.80
N LYS A 147 -12.18 27.57 -27.99
CA LYS A 147 -13.44 27.02 -27.44
C LYS A 147 -13.34 26.82 -25.91
N PRO A 148 -14.44 26.93 -25.13
CA PRO A 148 -14.44 26.74 -23.67
C PRO A 148 -13.79 25.43 -23.18
N GLN A 149 -13.96 24.35 -23.96
CA GLN A 149 -13.35 23.03 -23.76
C GLN A 149 -11.82 23.04 -23.55
N ALA A 150 -11.13 24.15 -23.86
CA ALA A 150 -9.72 24.34 -23.55
C ALA A 150 -9.44 24.28 -22.03
N GLN A 151 -10.13 25.08 -21.21
CA GLN A 151 -9.94 25.10 -19.75
C GLN A 151 -10.27 23.74 -19.13
N GLU A 152 -11.43 23.17 -19.48
CA GLU A 152 -11.83 21.82 -19.06
C GLU A 152 -10.71 20.80 -19.32
N SER A 153 -10.08 20.87 -20.50
CA SER A 153 -9.05 19.91 -20.89
C SER A 153 -7.78 19.99 -20.05
N TYR A 154 -7.38 21.17 -19.56
CA TYR A 154 -6.25 21.28 -18.63
C TYR A 154 -6.62 20.71 -17.25
N LEU A 155 -7.76 21.11 -16.67
CA LEU A 155 -8.23 20.59 -15.37
C LEU A 155 -8.37 19.05 -15.41
N ARG A 156 -9.05 18.51 -16.41
CA ARG A 156 -9.15 17.06 -16.68
C ARG A 156 -7.78 16.37 -16.73
N THR A 157 -6.76 17.04 -17.27
CA THR A 157 -5.39 16.49 -17.40
C THR A 157 -4.65 16.45 -16.06
N ALA A 158 -4.85 17.44 -15.17
CA ALA A 158 -4.36 17.38 -13.79
C ALA A 158 -4.97 16.18 -13.03
N VAL A 159 -6.30 16.00 -13.13
CA VAL A 159 -6.99 14.88 -12.47
C VAL A 159 -6.55 13.53 -13.05
N ASP A 160 -6.48 13.40 -14.38
CA ASP A 160 -5.99 12.19 -15.07
C ASP A 160 -4.61 11.80 -14.54
N PHE A 161 -3.66 12.74 -14.52
CA PHE A 161 -2.30 12.51 -14.04
C PHE A 161 -2.25 12.08 -12.56
N LEU A 162 -2.98 12.77 -11.67
CA LEU A 162 -3.05 12.43 -10.25
C LEU A 162 -3.75 11.10 -9.98
N PHE A 163 -4.73 10.68 -10.79
CA PHE A 163 -5.28 9.32 -10.73
C PHE A 163 -4.18 8.28 -11.06
N SER A 164 -3.38 8.50 -12.11
CA SER A 164 -2.29 7.57 -12.45
C SER A 164 -1.22 7.49 -11.38
N HIS A 165 -0.87 8.62 -10.75
CA HIS A 165 0.13 8.67 -9.69
C HIS A 165 -0.38 8.05 -8.37
N ASN A 166 -1.50 8.53 -7.85
CA ASN A 166 -1.96 8.18 -6.50
C ASN A 166 -2.76 6.86 -6.41
N MET A 167 -3.41 6.42 -7.49
CA MET A 167 -4.05 5.08 -7.57
C MET A 167 -3.21 4.05 -8.36
N LEU A 168 -1.98 4.37 -8.74
CA LEU A 168 -1.14 3.55 -9.63
C LEU A 168 -1.85 3.15 -10.94
N LEU A 169 -2.71 4.02 -11.46
CA LEU A 169 -3.64 3.68 -12.55
C LEU A 169 -2.99 3.66 -13.94
N ARG A 170 -3.49 2.77 -14.80
CA ARG A 170 -3.11 2.70 -16.23
C ARG A 170 -3.85 3.77 -17.05
N GLY A 171 -3.28 4.19 -18.18
CA GLY A 171 -3.96 5.10 -19.11
C GLY A 171 -5.32 4.58 -19.53
N GLU A 172 -5.38 3.34 -20.01
CA GLU A 172 -6.59 2.60 -20.39
C GLU A 172 -7.69 2.64 -19.31
N SER A 173 -7.41 2.14 -18.10
CA SER A 173 -8.35 2.09 -16.98
C SER A 173 -8.88 3.46 -16.54
N ARG A 174 -8.11 4.55 -16.74
CA ARG A 174 -8.61 5.92 -16.48
C ARG A 174 -9.60 6.37 -17.55
N ARG A 175 -9.35 6.07 -18.83
CA ARG A 175 -10.25 6.51 -19.90
C ARG A 175 -11.63 5.84 -19.80
N GLN A 176 -11.67 4.57 -19.38
CA GLN A 176 -12.90 3.80 -19.18
C GLN A 176 -13.57 4.02 -17.80
N LEU A 177 -13.11 4.98 -16.99
CA LEU A 177 -13.72 5.25 -15.68
C LEU A 177 -15.08 5.93 -15.84
N GLN A 178 -16.13 5.30 -15.32
CA GLN A 178 -17.49 5.81 -15.29
C GLN A 178 -17.86 6.33 -13.88
N PHE A 179 -18.95 7.07 -13.75
CA PHE A 179 -19.39 7.57 -12.44
C PHE A 179 -19.81 6.45 -11.46
N PRO A 180 -20.49 5.36 -11.86
CA PRO A 180 -20.84 4.26 -10.94
C PRO A 180 -19.64 3.50 -10.34
N ASP A 181 -18.45 3.60 -10.96
CA ASP A 181 -17.22 3.02 -10.41
C ASP A 181 -16.73 3.74 -9.14
N LEU A 182 -17.28 4.92 -8.82
CA LEU A 182 -16.76 5.81 -7.78
C LEU A 182 -17.69 5.90 -6.58
N PHE A 183 -17.14 5.67 -5.38
CA PHE A 183 -17.86 5.79 -4.12
C PHE A 183 -16.95 6.22 -2.96
N THR A 184 -17.51 6.37 -1.77
CA THR A 184 -16.77 6.58 -0.52
C THR A 184 -17.32 5.71 0.60
N ILE A 185 -16.51 5.46 1.62
CA ILE A 185 -16.89 4.89 2.92
C ILE A 185 -16.05 5.56 3.99
N SER A 186 -16.49 5.56 5.25
CA SER A 186 -15.65 6.03 6.34
C SER A 186 -14.48 5.08 6.60
N LEU A 187 -13.26 5.62 6.72
CA LEU A 187 -12.12 4.91 7.28
C LEU A 187 -11.91 5.37 8.74
N PRO A 188 -12.47 4.66 9.74
CA PRO A 188 -12.24 4.98 11.14
C PRO A 188 -10.77 4.76 11.53
N ASN A 189 -10.35 5.46 12.58
CA ASN A 189 -9.03 5.39 13.21
C ASN A 189 -7.84 5.85 12.34
N GLU A 190 -8.10 6.62 11.27
CA GLU A 190 -7.02 7.21 10.46
C GLU A 190 -6.38 8.44 11.13
N GLY A 191 -7.16 9.27 11.83
CA GLY A 191 -6.69 10.45 12.57
C GLY A 191 -7.82 11.42 12.96
N PRO A 192 -7.49 12.60 13.52
CA PRO A 192 -8.46 13.60 13.98
C PRO A 192 -9.35 14.20 12.89
N THR A 193 -8.94 14.16 11.62
CA THR A 193 -9.82 14.55 10.50
C THR A 193 -10.64 13.34 10.03
N PRO A 194 -11.97 13.42 9.88
CA PRO A 194 -12.78 12.34 9.32
C PRO A 194 -12.28 11.90 7.95
N CYS A 195 -11.91 10.62 7.80
CA CYS A 195 -11.28 10.11 6.60
C CYS A 195 -12.29 9.43 5.67
N TRP A 196 -12.68 10.15 4.62
CA TRP A 196 -13.57 9.67 3.55
C TRP A 196 -12.77 9.58 2.24
N PRO A 197 -12.08 8.46 1.94
CA PRO A 197 -11.37 8.29 0.68
C PRO A 197 -12.33 8.26 -0.51
N MET A 198 -11.86 8.73 -1.67
CA MET A 198 -12.47 8.40 -2.95
C MET A 198 -12.00 7.01 -3.37
N ILE A 199 -12.93 6.10 -3.61
CA ILE A 199 -12.69 4.70 -3.96
C ILE A 199 -13.11 4.51 -5.42
N MET A 200 -12.26 3.83 -6.20
CA MET A 200 -12.53 3.41 -7.56
C MET A 200 -12.64 1.88 -7.62
N ILE A 201 -13.72 1.39 -8.22
CA ILE A 201 -13.92 0.01 -8.63
C ILE A 201 -13.19 -0.24 -9.97
N MET A 202 -12.63 -1.44 -10.13
CA MET A 202 -12.33 -2.01 -11.44
C MET A 202 -12.83 -3.45 -11.48
N ASN A 203 -13.79 -3.73 -12.35
CA ASN A 203 -14.16 -5.10 -12.72
C ASN A 203 -13.36 -5.60 -13.96
N ASN A 204 -12.73 -4.69 -14.72
CA ASN A 204 -12.10 -4.98 -16.00
C ASN A 204 -10.64 -4.49 -16.09
N GLY A 205 -9.97 -4.87 -17.18
CA GLY A 205 -8.66 -4.34 -17.59
C GLY A 205 -7.66 -5.41 -17.99
N LYS A 206 -6.52 -5.00 -18.58
CA LYS A 206 -5.52 -5.92 -19.18
C LYS A 206 -4.92 -7.00 -18.25
N THR A 207 -5.05 -6.88 -16.92
CA THR A 207 -4.65 -7.93 -15.95
C THR A 207 -5.83 -8.54 -15.19
N ASN A 208 -7.06 -8.14 -15.53
CA ASN A 208 -8.31 -8.57 -14.92
C ASN A 208 -9.30 -8.94 -16.03
N GLN A 209 -9.05 -10.08 -16.68
CA GLN A 209 -9.82 -10.57 -17.82
C GLN A 209 -11.10 -11.34 -17.42
N PHE A 210 -11.37 -11.46 -16.11
CA PHE A 210 -12.39 -12.35 -15.55
C PHE A 210 -13.42 -11.60 -14.68
N GLY A 211 -13.64 -10.30 -14.91
CA GLY A 211 -14.68 -9.53 -14.22
C GLY A 211 -14.45 -9.28 -12.71
N ARG A 212 -13.25 -9.57 -12.17
CA ARG A 212 -13.04 -9.63 -10.72
C ARG A 212 -13.16 -8.24 -10.09
N LEU A 213 -13.88 -8.12 -8.99
CA LEU A 213 -14.02 -6.84 -8.30
C LEU A 213 -12.70 -6.44 -7.62
N GLN A 214 -12.08 -5.36 -8.09
CA GLN A 214 -10.87 -4.78 -7.51
C GLN A 214 -11.14 -3.35 -7.02
N TYR A 215 -10.55 -2.99 -5.89
CA TYR A 215 -10.65 -1.63 -5.33
C TYR A 215 -9.30 -0.92 -5.38
N MET A 216 -9.33 0.38 -5.71
CA MET A 216 -8.26 1.34 -5.47
C MET A 216 -8.86 2.54 -4.74
N GLY A 217 -8.03 3.38 -4.15
CA GLY A 217 -8.54 4.61 -3.53
C GLY A 217 -7.48 5.66 -3.34
N VAL A 218 -7.91 6.84 -2.88
CA VAL A 218 -7.07 7.96 -2.48
C VAL A 218 -7.69 8.64 -1.25
N MET A 219 -6.86 9.05 -0.30
CA MET A 219 -7.24 9.98 0.75
C MET A 219 -6.98 11.43 0.27
N ARG A 220 -7.58 12.45 0.90
CA ARG A 220 -7.18 13.85 0.64
C ARG A 220 -5.70 14.03 1.04
N HIS A 221 -4.91 14.60 0.14
CA HIS A 221 -3.49 14.89 0.39
C HIS A 221 -3.32 16.17 1.24
N GLN A 222 -2.24 16.24 2.04
CA GLN A 222 -1.87 17.40 2.87
C GLN A 222 -1.76 18.71 2.08
N ASP A 223 -1.02 18.70 0.97
CA ASP A 223 -1.00 19.75 -0.06
C ASP A 223 -2.21 19.63 -1.02
N PRO A 224 -3.05 20.68 -1.20
CA PRO A 224 -4.17 20.70 -2.16
C PRO A 224 -3.78 20.45 -3.63
N LEU A 225 -2.58 20.85 -4.08
CA LEU A 225 -2.13 20.64 -5.45
C LEU A 225 -1.93 19.15 -5.77
N LEU A 226 -1.58 18.36 -4.75
CA LEU A 226 -1.35 16.91 -4.87
C LEU A 226 -2.60 16.08 -4.49
N CYS A 227 -3.68 16.75 -4.08
CA CYS A 227 -4.91 16.14 -3.60
C CYS A 227 -5.83 15.73 -4.76
N THR A 228 -5.76 14.46 -5.16
CA THR A 228 -6.59 13.89 -6.25
C THR A 228 -8.09 14.18 -6.07
N MET A 229 -8.61 14.12 -4.83
CA MET A 229 -10.02 14.42 -4.53
C MET A 229 -10.37 15.90 -4.74
N SER A 230 -9.48 16.82 -4.32
CA SER A 230 -9.67 18.26 -4.55
C SER A 230 -9.71 18.57 -6.04
N GLN A 231 -8.70 18.09 -6.79
CA GLN A 231 -8.62 18.34 -8.22
C GLN A 231 -9.81 17.69 -8.97
N ALA A 232 -10.28 16.52 -8.52
CA ALA A 232 -11.52 15.90 -9.01
C ALA A 232 -12.76 16.77 -8.76
N ALA A 233 -12.93 17.31 -7.55
CA ALA A 233 -14.05 18.18 -7.22
C ALA A 233 -14.08 19.45 -8.10
N PHE A 234 -12.94 20.12 -8.27
CA PHE A 234 -12.84 21.30 -9.14
C PHE A 234 -13.05 20.98 -10.63
N TYR A 235 -12.70 19.77 -11.09
CA TYR A 235 -13.00 19.33 -12.45
C TYR A 235 -14.51 19.07 -12.66
N LEU A 236 -15.19 18.42 -11.71
CA LEU A 236 -16.64 18.22 -11.75
C LEU A 236 -17.40 19.56 -11.65
N PHE A 237 -16.93 20.48 -10.80
CA PHE A 237 -17.44 21.84 -10.72
C PHE A 237 -17.30 22.57 -12.06
N TYR A 238 -16.13 22.47 -12.70
CA TYR A 238 -15.96 23.06 -14.02
C TYR A 238 -16.92 22.46 -15.05
N ARG A 239 -17.14 21.13 -15.06
CA ARG A 239 -18.10 20.49 -15.96
C ARG A 239 -19.52 21.03 -15.76
N TRP A 240 -20.03 20.95 -14.53
CA TRP A 240 -21.45 21.18 -14.26
C TRP A 240 -21.83 22.64 -14.06
N GLN A 241 -21.00 23.40 -13.36
CA GLN A 241 -21.27 24.80 -13.02
C GLN A 241 -20.79 25.76 -14.12
N ILE A 242 -19.52 25.64 -14.55
CA ILE A 242 -18.90 26.62 -15.47
C ILE A 242 -19.14 26.29 -16.95
N ALA A 243 -19.12 25.01 -17.32
CA ALA A 243 -19.32 24.56 -18.70
C ALA A 243 -20.78 24.16 -19.02
N GLY A 244 -21.69 24.26 -18.04
CA GLY A 244 -23.12 24.01 -18.21
C GLY A 244 -23.50 22.56 -18.55
N GLU A 245 -22.64 21.57 -18.28
CA GLU A 245 -22.98 20.17 -18.48
C GLU A 245 -24.05 19.76 -17.46
N SER A 246 -25.19 19.24 -17.91
CA SER A 246 -26.24 18.80 -16.99
C SER A 246 -25.71 17.68 -16.06
N PRO A 247 -25.95 17.77 -14.74
CA PRO A 247 -25.51 16.76 -13.79
C PRO A 247 -26.22 15.41 -14.01
N PRO A 248 -25.71 14.31 -13.42
CA PRO A 248 -26.38 13.01 -13.44
C PRO A 248 -27.79 13.06 -12.82
N ARG A 249 -28.67 12.18 -13.31
CA ARG A 249 -29.96 11.86 -12.69
C ARG A 249 -29.93 10.42 -12.21
N PHE A 250 -30.56 10.15 -11.06
CA PHE A 250 -30.42 8.88 -10.35
C PHE A 250 -31.74 8.13 -10.19
N ARG A 251 -32.79 8.49 -10.93
CA ARG A 251 -34.07 7.77 -10.92
C ARG A 251 -33.91 6.37 -11.51
N SER A 252 -33.15 6.25 -12.60
CA SER A 252 -32.88 5.00 -13.29
C SER A 252 -31.39 4.88 -13.65
N ARG A 253 -30.86 3.65 -13.61
CA ARG A 253 -29.45 3.39 -13.98
C ARG A 253 -29.08 3.87 -15.40
N PRO A 254 -29.91 3.71 -16.46
CA PRO A 254 -29.58 4.17 -17.81
C PRO A 254 -29.32 5.68 -17.94
N GLU A 255 -29.94 6.52 -17.10
CA GLU A 255 -29.76 7.98 -17.14
C GLU A 255 -28.36 8.45 -16.75
N TRP A 256 -27.53 7.60 -16.12
CA TRP A 256 -26.20 8.01 -15.66
C TRP A 256 -25.09 6.96 -15.74
N TYR A 257 -25.39 5.65 -15.82
CA TYR A 257 -24.37 4.61 -15.75
C TYR A 257 -23.30 4.72 -16.85
N ASN A 258 -23.70 5.19 -18.03
CA ASN A 258 -22.78 5.37 -19.16
C ASN A 258 -21.85 6.59 -19.02
N PHE A 259 -22.09 7.49 -18.07
CA PHE A 259 -21.36 8.75 -17.97
C PHE A 259 -19.92 8.55 -17.48
N HIS A 260 -18.99 8.93 -18.33
CA HIS A 260 -17.56 8.84 -18.08
C HIS A 260 -17.08 9.99 -17.18
N PHE A 261 -16.25 9.66 -16.20
CA PHE A 261 -15.55 10.65 -15.39
C PHE A 261 -14.58 11.44 -16.27
N PHE A 262 -13.86 10.78 -17.18
CA PHE A 262 -12.98 11.41 -18.17
C PHE A 262 -13.64 11.46 -19.56
N LYS A 263 -14.65 12.34 -19.71
CA LYS A 263 -15.46 12.45 -20.95
C LYS A 263 -14.67 12.88 -22.19
N GLY A 264 -15.07 12.34 -23.34
CA GLY A 264 -14.49 12.54 -24.67
C GLY A 264 -15.11 13.72 -25.42
N SER A 265 -15.75 13.43 -26.56
CA SER A 265 -16.57 14.41 -27.31
C SER A 265 -17.96 14.62 -26.70
N ASP A 266 -18.40 13.67 -25.88
CA ASP A 266 -19.65 13.64 -25.13
C ASP A 266 -19.41 12.88 -23.80
N ARG A 267 -20.32 13.01 -22.83
CA ARG A 267 -20.24 12.38 -21.50
C ARG A 267 -20.37 10.86 -21.52
N GLU A 268 -21.06 10.25 -22.49
CA GLU A 268 -21.18 8.79 -22.60
C GLU A 268 -19.96 8.14 -23.29
N LYS A 269 -18.99 8.95 -23.73
CA LYS A 269 -17.82 8.49 -24.49
C LYS A 269 -16.54 8.76 -23.71
N PRO A 270 -15.60 7.79 -23.65
CA PRO A 270 -14.29 8.01 -23.02
C PRO A 270 -13.46 9.01 -23.84
N ILE A 271 -12.51 9.71 -23.21
CA ILE A 271 -11.42 10.35 -23.98
C ILE A 271 -10.68 9.30 -24.83
N SER A 272 -10.21 9.70 -26.02
CA SER A 272 -9.34 8.85 -26.82
C SER A 272 -7.94 8.76 -26.22
N TYR A 273 -7.18 7.72 -26.59
CA TYR A 273 -5.78 7.59 -26.18
C TYR A 273 -4.92 8.74 -26.72
N GLU A 274 -5.19 9.19 -27.93
CA GLU A 274 -4.49 10.26 -28.64
C GLU A 274 -4.73 11.61 -27.95
N ILE A 275 -5.96 11.84 -27.45
CA ILE A 275 -6.31 13.03 -26.66
C ILE A 275 -5.60 12.99 -25.30
N GLN A 276 -5.66 11.87 -24.57
CA GLN A 276 -4.95 11.68 -23.29
C GLN A 276 -3.44 11.89 -23.46
N LEU A 277 -2.85 11.31 -24.51
CA LEU A 277 -1.44 11.41 -24.86
C LEU A 277 -1.02 12.82 -25.28
N LYS A 278 -1.85 13.51 -26.09
CA LYS A 278 -1.61 14.90 -26.53
C LYS A 278 -1.49 15.83 -25.34
N TRP A 279 -2.48 15.80 -24.44
CA TRP A 279 -2.52 16.72 -23.30
C TRP A 279 -1.42 16.43 -22.29
N ALA A 280 -1.13 15.17 -21.96
CA ALA A 280 0.00 14.83 -21.08
C ALA A 280 1.33 15.34 -21.66
N ASN A 281 1.58 15.14 -22.97
CA ASN A 281 2.79 15.65 -23.62
C ASN A 281 2.83 17.20 -23.71
N GLU A 282 1.69 17.89 -23.86
CA GLU A 282 1.65 19.36 -23.82
C GLU A 282 2.12 19.88 -22.46
N VAL A 283 1.59 19.33 -21.36
CA VAL A 283 2.01 19.73 -20.00
C VAL A 283 3.46 19.33 -19.72
N TYR A 284 3.88 18.09 -20.06
CA TYR A 284 5.27 17.65 -19.90
C TYR A 284 6.26 18.57 -20.63
N LYS A 285 5.95 19.00 -21.85
CA LYS A 285 6.76 19.97 -22.58
C LYS A 285 6.79 21.34 -21.88
N ALA A 286 5.66 21.81 -21.36
CA ALA A 286 5.58 23.12 -20.72
C ALA A 286 6.34 23.22 -19.39
N ILE A 287 6.38 22.15 -18.59
CA ILE A 287 7.09 22.11 -17.29
C ILE A 287 8.54 21.60 -17.37
N ASN A 288 9.04 21.38 -18.60
CA ASN A 288 10.33 20.74 -18.90
C ASN A 288 10.54 19.38 -18.23
N LEU A 289 9.53 18.51 -18.28
CA LEU A 289 9.59 17.13 -17.76
C LEU A 289 9.93 16.12 -18.87
N SER A 290 11.17 15.64 -18.87
CA SER A 290 11.65 14.53 -19.70
C SER A 290 11.31 13.18 -19.07
N THR A 291 10.55 12.34 -19.77
CA THR A 291 10.31 10.92 -19.43
C THR A 291 9.96 10.12 -20.70
N ASP A 292 10.41 8.86 -20.80
CA ASP A 292 10.02 7.97 -21.92
C ASP A 292 8.57 7.48 -21.73
N LYS A 293 8.13 7.31 -20.48
CA LYS A 293 6.77 6.88 -20.13
C LYS A 293 5.79 8.04 -20.30
N LYS A 294 4.72 7.83 -21.07
CA LYS A 294 3.72 8.88 -21.34
C LYS A 294 2.50 8.74 -20.42
N THR A 295 1.37 8.24 -20.91
CA THR A 295 0.11 8.03 -20.13
C THR A 295 0.20 6.96 -19.03
N HIS A 296 1.41 6.52 -18.67
CA HIS A 296 1.71 5.55 -17.62
C HIS A 296 2.88 6.00 -16.70
N ALA A 297 3.35 7.25 -16.81
CA ALA A 297 4.39 7.79 -15.94
C ALA A 297 3.95 7.75 -14.47
N GLY A 298 2.72 8.20 -14.18
CA GLY A 298 2.07 8.15 -12.87
C GLY A 298 2.24 6.82 -12.16
N ARG A 299 1.72 5.73 -12.76
CA ARG A 299 1.81 4.38 -12.20
C ARG A 299 3.24 3.96 -11.85
N ALA A 300 4.23 4.36 -12.65
CA ALA A 300 5.63 4.02 -12.39
C ALA A 300 6.24 4.85 -11.26
N GLN A 301 6.03 6.17 -11.23
CA GLN A 301 6.64 7.03 -10.22
C GLN A 301 5.91 6.97 -8.88
N GLY A 302 4.59 6.79 -8.84
CA GLY A 302 3.84 6.56 -7.61
C GLY A 302 4.26 5.28 -6.89
N SER A 303 4.62 4.24 -7.63
CA SER A 303 5.17 2.99 -7.07
C SER A 303 6.54 3.23 -6.43
N LYS A 304 7.45 3.92 -7.14
CA LYS A 304 8.76 4.33 -6.60
C LYS A 304 8.63 5.27 -5.40
N GLN A 305 7.67 6.19 -5.42
CA GLN A 305 7.44 7.13 -4.32
C GLN A 305 7.03 6.39 -3.05
N ALA A 306 6.05 5.48 -3.13
CA ALA A 306 5.63 4.67 -1.99
C ALA A 306 6.78 3.79 -1.44
N GLU A 307 7.62 3.23 -2.32
CA GLU A 307 8.83 2.48 -1.94
C GLU A 307 9.84 3.37 -1.19
N LEU A 308 10.13 4.57 -1.70
CA LEU A 308 11.00 5.57 -1.05
C LEU A 308 10.41 6.13 0.26
N GLU A 309 9.09 6.10 0.42
CA GLU A 309 8.36 6.48 1.63
C GLU A 309 8.21 5.32 2.63
N GLY A 310 8.84 4.16 2.38
CA GLY A 310 8.89 3.02 3.30
C GLY A 310 7.71 2.05 3.23
N VAL A 311 6.82 2.18 2.23
CA VAL A 311 5.69 1.26 2.06
C VAL A 311 6.18 -0.12 1.60
N GLU A 312 5.89 -1.16 2.40
CA GLU A 312 6.23 -2.56 2.06
C GLU A 312 5.79 -2.94 0.63
N GLU A 313 6.65 -3.62 -0.13
CA GLU A 313 6.38 -4.04 -1.51
C GLU A 313 5.03 -4.76 -1.66
N ASN A 314 4.62 -5.58 -0.67
CA ASN A 314 3.34 -6.29 -0.69
C ASN A 314 2.10 -5.37 -0.68
N LYS A 315 2.20 -4.15 -0.13
CA LYS A 315 1.14 -3.13 -0.15
C LYS A 315 1.12 -2.40 -1.49
N ILE A 316 2.29 -2.11 -2.07
CA ILE A 316 2.43 -1.52 -3.41
C ILE A 316 1.89 -2.49 -4.48
N ARG A 317 2.22 -3.78 -4.37
CA ARG A 317 1.67 -4.84 -5.24
C ARG A 317 0.15 -4.95 -5.12
N ARG A 318 -0.42 -4.81 -3.92
CA ARG A 318 -1.88 -4.77 -3.74
C ARG A 318 -2.50 -3.50 -4.34
N ALA A 319 -1.95 -2.32 -4.05
CA ALA A 319 -2.44 -1.04 -4.56
C ALA A 319 -2.47 -1.00 -6.09
N GLY A 320 -1.40 -1.45 -6.74
CA GLY A 320 -1.33 -1.50 -8.20
C GLY A 320 -2.02 -2.71 -8.84
N GLN A 321 -2.67 -3.58 -8.08
CA GLN A 321 -3.32 -4.81 -8.56
C GLN A 321 -2.37 -5.71 -9.37
N TRP A 322 -1.21 -6.02 -8.76
CA TRP A 322 -0.18 -6.94 -9.27
C TRP A 322 -0.19 -8.32 -8.57
N ASN A 323 -0.91 -8.47 -7.46
CA ASN A 323 -1.08 -9.77 -6.80
C ASN A 323 -1.96 -10.70 -7.64
N GLN A 324 -1.70 -12.01 -7.55
CA GLN A 324 -2.52 -13.07 -8.17
C GLN A 324 -2.85 -14.22 -7.19
N ASP A 325 -2.53 -14.07 -5.90
CA ASP A 325 -2.79 -15.09 -4.87
C ASP A 325 -4.29 -15.25 -4.58
N ALA A 326 -4.71 -16.48 -4.26
CA ALA A 326 -6.11 -16.83 -3.99
C ALA A 326 -6.71 -16.04 -2.81
N LEU A 327 -5.90 -15.69 -1.80
CA LEU A 327 -6.36 -14.92 -0.65
C LEU A 327 -6.77 -13.50 -1.06
N THR A 328 -5.94 -12.80 -1.83
CA THR A 328 -6.25 -11.47 -2.37
C THR A 328 -7.35 -11.54 -3.44
N ASN A 329 -7.44 -12.62 -4.22
CA ASN A 329 -8.49 -12.78 -5.25
C ASN A 329 -9.89 -13.06 -4.70
N CYS A 330 -10.00 -13.73 -3.53
CA CYS A 330 -11.29 -14.28 -3.07
C CYS A 330 -11.77 -13.77 -1.71
N TYR A 331 -10.89 -13.21 -0.85
CA TYR A 331 -11.23 -12.94 0.56
C TYR A 331 -10.85 -11.54 1.07
N LEU A 332 -10.03 -10.76 0.35
CA LEU A 332 -9.49 -9.49 0.87
C LEU A 332 -9.89 -8.28 0.01
N THR A 333 -11.04 -7.70 0.33
CA THR A 333 -11.57 -6.46 -0.28
C THR A 333 -10.88 -5.18 0.22
N HIS A 334 -10.09 -5.25 1.30
CA HIS A 334 -9.59 -4.06 1.99
C HIS A 334 -8.51 -3.27 1.25
N LEU A 335 -8.73 -1.96 1.14
CA LEU A 335 -7.78 -0.96 0.67
C LEU A 335 -6.45 -0.98 1.48
N PRO A 336 -5.29 -0.80 0.82
CA PRO A 336 -4.00 -0.80 1.49
C PRO A 336 -3.74 0.53 2.24
N ARG A 337 -4.34 0.71 3.42
CA ARG A 337 -4.28 1.96 4.24
C ARG A 337 -2.87 2.57 4.36
N LYS A 338 -1.81 1.77 4.59
CA LYS A 338 -0.40 2.25 4.60
C LYS A 338 -0.02 3.01 3.32
N PHE A 339 -0.36 2.45 2.15
CA PHE A 339 -0.10 3.07 0.85
C PHE A 339 -0.95 4.33 0.65
N LEU A 340 -2.22 4.31 1.07
CA LEU A 340 -3.10 5.48 0.97
C LEU A 340 -2.59 6.69 1.76
N ARG A 341 -2.06 6.46 2.97
CA ARG A 341 -1.39 7.51 3.78
C ARG A 341 -0.19 8.09 3.05
N SER A 342 0.71 7.22 2.58
CA SER A 342 1.91 7.59 1.82
C SER A 342 1.58 8.52 0.65
N MET A 343 0.66 8.09 -0.22
CA MET A 343 0.23 8.86 -1.40
C MET A 343 -0.63 10.09 -1.06
N ALA A 344 -0.97 10.31 0.23
CA ALA A 344 -1.60 11.52 0.75
C ALA A 344 -0.63 12.43 1.55
N GLY A 345 0.65 12.06 1.64
CA GLY A 345 1.70 12.82 2.35
C GLY A 345 1.88 12.45 3.82
N PHE A 346 1.18 11.42 4.30
CA PHE A 346 1.22 10.96 5.69
C PHE A 346 2.16 9.76 5.87
N GLN A 347 2.80 9.65 7.03
CA GLN A 347 3.66 8.50 7.36
C GLN A 347 2.87 7.18 7.29
N PRO A 348 3.33 6.13 6.58
CA PRO A 348 2.53 4.93 6.33
C PRO A 348 2.08 4.18 7.58
N ASP A 349 2.98 4.05 8.56
CA ASP A 349 2.80 3.21 9.75
C ASP A 349 2.08 3.91 10.91
N ALA A 350 2.13 5.24 10.98
CA ALA A 350 1.60 6.01 12.10
C ALA A 350 0.07 6.14 12.03
N ILE A 351 -0.65 5.11 12.49
CA ILE A 351 -2.11 5.12 12.64
C ILE A 351 -2.52 6.29 13.57
N GLY A 352 -3.48 7.10 13.13
CA GLY A 352 -3.93 8.31 13.84
C GLY A 352 -3.28 9.61 13.34
N ASN A 353 -2.38 9.58 12.34
CA ASN A 353 -1.71 10.77 11.84
C ASN A 353 -2.51 11.60 10.82
N TYR A 354 -3.69 11.12 10.38
CA TYR A 354 -4.49 11.80 9.36
C TYR A 354 -5.19 13.05 9.92
N TYR A 355 -4.50 14.18 9.81
CA TYR A 355 -4.99 15.51 10.13
C TYR A 355 -4.75 16.47 8.97
N LEU A 356 -5.77 17.25 8.64
CA LEU A 356 -5.74 18.27 7.60
C LEU A 356 -6.16 19.61 8.21
N PRO A 357 -5.23 20.54 8.46
CA PRO A 357 -5.54 21.85 9.06
C PRO A 357 -6.68 22.60 8.35
N ARG A 358 -6.67 22.62 7.01
CA ARG A 358 -7.71 23.23 6.16
C ARG A 358 -9.08 22.55 6.23
N ALA A 359 -9.18 21.39 6.89
CA ALA A 359 -10.42 20.65 7.11
C ALA A 359 -10.91 20.69 8.58
N LYS A 360 -10.23 21.46 9.44
CA LYS A 360 -10.63 21.69 10.84
C LYS A 360 -11.95 22.46 10.94
N ILE A 361 -12.13 23.48 10.10
CA ILE A 361 -13.39 24.25 10.00
C ILE A 361 -14.29 23.55 8.96
N GLN A 362 -15.54 23.25 9.31
CA GLN A 362 -16.53 22.77 8.35
C GLN A 362 -17.23 23.96 7.66
N PRO A 363 -17.52 23.87 6.35
CA PRO A 363 -18.35 24.86 5.67
C PRO A 363 -19.77 24.90 6.26
N PRO A 364 -20.42 26.07 6.37
CA PRO A 364 -21.81 26.18 6.82
C PRO A 364 -22.77 25.37 5.94
N ASP A 365 -23.81 24.79 6.54
CA ASP A 365 -24.85 24.03 5.84
C ASP A 365 -25.52 24.82 4.69
N SER A 366 -25.72 26.12 4.87
CA SER A 366 -26.24 27.04 3.84
C SER A 366 -25.38 27.08 2.58
N LEU A 367 -24.06 27.00 2.76
CA LEU A 367 -23.05 27.05 1.70
C LEU A 367 -22.87 25.67 1.05
N VAL A 368 -22.89 24.59 1.83
CA VAL A 368 -22.82 23.21 1.31
C VAL A 368 -24.04 22.89 0.44
N ARG A 369 -25.24 23.25 0.89
CA ARG A 369 -26.49 23.03 0.15
C ARG A 369 -26.63 23.96 -1.05
N ALA A 370 -26.05 25.17 -1.02
CA ALA A 370 -26.01 26.06 -2.18
C ALA A 370 -25.14 25.51 -3.33
N LEU A 371 -24.15 24.67 -3.02
CA LEU A 371 -23.34 23.97 -4.01
C LEU A 371 -24.03 22.65 -4.42
N TRP A 372 -24.44 22.53 -5.69
CA TRP A 372 -25.08 21.33 -6.25
C TRP A 372 -26.28 20.78 -5.40
N PRO A 373 -27.31 21.59 -5.08
CA PRO A 373 -28.42 21.22 -4.19
C PRO A 373 -29.17 19.92 -4.54
N TRP A 374 -29.10 19.49 -5.81
CA TRP A 374 -29.66 18.23 -6.29
C TRP A 374 -29.11 17.00 -5.54
N ILE A 375 -27.89 17.03 -5.02
CA ILE A 375 -27.33 15.90 -4.24
C ILE A 375 -28.17 15.63 -3.00
N ASP A 376 -28.59 16.68 -2.29
CA ASP A 376 -29.36 16.56 -1.05
C ASP A 376 -30.79 16.06 -1.35
N GLN A 377 -31.36 16.50 -2.48
CA GLN A 377 -32.65 16.04 -2.98
C GLN A 377 -32.62 14.54 -3.35
N TRP A 378 -31.59 14.08 -4.08
CA TRP A 378 -31.44 12.66 -4.41
C TRP A 378 -31.13 11.80 -3.19
N LEU A 379 -30.29 12.26 -2.26
CA LEU A 379 -30.03 11.55 -1.00
C LEU A 379 -31.31 11.41 -0.17
N ALA A 380 -32.14 12.44 -0.07
CA ALA A 380 -33.44 12.36 0.60
C ALA A 380 -34.41 11.40 -0.11
N TRP A 381 -34.43 11.38 -1.45
CA TRP A 381 -35.24 10.45 -2.25
C TRP A 381 -34.84 8.98 -2.04
N PHE A 382 -33.54 8.68 -1.98
CA PHE A 382 -33.02 7.34 -1.66
C PHE A 382 -33.22 6.93 -0.19
N GLN A 383 -33.30 7.89 0.73
CA GLN A 383 -33.59 7.64 2.16
C GLN A 383 -35.09 7.57 2.47
N SER A 384 -35.94 7.89 1.51
CA SER A 384 -37.38 7.93 1.68
C SER A 384 -38.00 6.56 1.44
N ASN A 385 -38.52 5.97 2.52
CA ASN A 385 -39.34 4.75 2.47
C ASN A 385 -40.76 5.00 1.91
N ASP A 386 -41.08 6.24 1.51
CA ASP A 386 -42.39 6.60 0.97
C ASP A 386 -42.39 6.44 -0.56
N PRO A 387 -43.18 5.50 -1.12
CA PRO A 387 -43.25 5.29 -2.57
C PRO A 387 -44.00 6.42 -3.31
N THR A 388 -44.65 7.35 -2.61
CA THR A 388 -45.31 8.52 -3.20
C THR A 388 -44.38 9.74 -3.33
N ASN A 389 -43.18 9.69 -2.72
CA ASN A 389 -42.22 10.77 -2.78
C ASN A 389 -41.56 10.85 -4.18
N GLU A 390 -41.91 11.88 -4.94
CA GLU A 390 -41.48 12.07 -6.33
C GLU A 390 -39.96 12.26 -6.47
N PRO A 391 -39.35 11.79 -7.57
CA PRO A 391 -37.94 12.07 -7.84
C PRO A 391 -37.69 13.56 -8.11
N PRO A 392 -36.49 14.11 -7.78
CA PRO A 392 -36.11 15.54 -7.91
C PRO A 392 -36.12 16.18 -9.32
N SER A 393 -36.90 15.66 -10.26
CA SER A 393 -37.04 16.17 -11.63
C SER A 393 -38.43 15.94 -12.24
N GLY A 394 -39.45 15.52 -11.46
CA GLY A 394 -40.87 15.60 -11.84
C GLY A 394 -41.29 14.86 -13.12
N ALA A 395 -40.57 13.81 -13.52
CA ALA A 395 -40.88 13.06 -14.74
C ALA A 395 -42.10 12.15 -14.53
N THR A 396 -43.22 12.44 -15.20
CA THR A 396 -44.48 11.68 -15.10
C THR A 396 -44.52 10.43 -16.00
N SER A 397 -43.37 9.82 -16.27
CA SER A 397 -43.23 8.59 -17.05
C SER A 397 -43.48 7.33 -16.20
N GLN A 398 -44.04 6.29 -16.83
CA GLN A 398 -44.30 4.97 -16.22
C GLN A 398 -43.03 4.11 -16.06
N GLU A 399 -41.86 4.74 -15.96
CA GLU A 399 -40.56 4.07 -15.93
C GLU A 399 -40.21 3.59 -14.52
N GLN A 400 -39.76 2.34 -14.44
CA GLN A 400 -39.40 1.66 -13.19
C GLN A 400 -38.27 2.39 -12.45
N GLU A 401 -38.55 2.84 -11.22
CA GLU A 401 -37.57 3.51 -10.37
C GLU A 401 -36.56 2.52 -9.78
N ASP A 402 -35.29 2.93 -9.70
CA ASP A 402 -34.19 2.12 -9.19
C ASP A 402 -33.77 2.58 -7.77
N ARG A 403 -34.70 2.52 -6.81
CA ARG A 403 -34.50 2.93 -5.41
C ARG A 403 -33.33 2.17 -4.73
N ASP A 404 -33.04 0.97 -5.19
CA ASP A 404 -31.96 0.11 -4.67
C ASP A 404 -30.59 0.33 -5.36
N ASP A 405 -30.40 1.41 -6.14
CA ASP A 405 -29.12 1.72 -6.81
C ASP A 405 -28.00 2.10 -5.81
N MET A 406 -27.35 1.07 -5.25
CA MET A 406 -26.20 1.20 -4.34
C MET A 406 -25.05 2.03 -4.95
N ALA A 407 -24.89 2.04 -6.28
CA ALA A 407 -23.86 2.85 -6.92
C ALA A 407 -24.24 4.33 -6.90
N ALA A 408 -25.52 4.67 -7.12
CA ALA A 408 -26.01 6.04 -7.00
C ALA A 408 -25.85 6.55 -5.57
N GLN A 409 -26.25 5.76 -4.57
CA GLN A 409 -26.10 6.11 -3.16
C GLN A 409 -24.62 6.32 -2.78
N GLY A 410 -23.74 5.40 -3.19
CA GLY A 410 -22.29 5.50 -2.94
C GLY A 410 -21.61 6.68 -3.65
N PHE A 411 -22.03 6.99 -4.88
CA PHE A 411 -21.52 8.13 -5.64
C PHE A 411 -22.05 9.45 -5.08
N LEU A 412 -23.32 9.56 -4.70
CA LEU A 412 -23.90 10.74 -4.04
C LEU A 412 -23.22 11.03 -2.70
N GLN A 413 -22.91 10.01 -1.89
CA GLN A 413 -22.11 10.16 -0.68
C GLN A 413 -20.71 10.71 -0.98
N LEU A 414 -20.05 10.21 -2.03
CA LEU A 414 -18.76 10.74 -2.49
C LEU A 414 -18.89 12.19 -2.95
N LEU A 415 -19.89 12.54 -3.76
CA LEU A 415 -20.12 13.90 -4.23
C LEU A 415 -20.36 14.87 -3.06
N ASN A 416 -21.08 14.45 -2.03
CA ASN A 416 -21.28 15.25 -0.82
C ASN A 416 -19.94 15.56 -0.12
N GLN A 417 -19.05 14.57 -0.01
CA GLN A 417 -17.69 14.80 0.49
C GLN A 417 -16.89 15.71 -0.45
N LEU A 418 -17.01 15.55 -1.78
CA LEU A 418 -16.33 16.42 -2.76
C LEU A 418 -16.79 17.89 -2.67
N ARG A 419 -18.04 18.19 -2.28
CA ARG A 419 -18.50 19.57 -2.00
C ARG A 419 -17.74 20.20 -0.83
N ILE A 420 -17.67 19.49 0.29
CA ILE A 420 -16.94 19.95 1.49
C ILE A 420 -15.46 20.16 1.17
N ILE A 421 -14.86 19.24 0.41
CA ILE A 421 -13.47 19.32 -0.05
C ILE A 421 -13.26 20.52 -0.97
N LEU A 422 -14.18 20.79 -1.90
CA LEU A 422 -14.11 21.94 -2.81
C LEU A 422 -14.08 23.24 -2.03
N LEU A 423 -15.04 23.44 -1.10
CA LEU A 423 -15.17 24.67 -0.31
C LEU A 423 -13.97 24.88 0.62
N GLN A 424 -13.41 23.83 1.20
CA GLN A 424 -12.22 23.92 2.06
C GLN A 424 -10.92 24.15 1.27
N ASP A 425 -10.73 23.45 0.14
CA ASP A 425 -9.52 23.58 -0.67
C ASP A 425 -9.55 24.86 -1.55
N SER A 426 -10.72 25.42 -1.87
CA SER A 426 -10.84 26.66 -2.67
C SER A 426 -10.15 27.83 -2.00
N VAL A 427 -10.22 27.96 -0.68
CA VAL A 427 -9.57 29.04 0.07
C VAL A 427 -8.05 29.06 -0.17
N LEU A 428 -7.42 27.88 -0.32
CA LEU A 428 -5.98 27.74 -0.57
C LEU A 428 -5.64 27.79 -2.07
N LEU A 429 -6.54 27.34 -2.95
CA LEU A 429 -6.34 27.39 -4.40
C LEU A 429 -6.67 28.76 -5.00
N GLN A 430 -7.59 29.52 -4.42
CA GLN A 430 -7.90 30.90 -4.78
C GLN A 430 -6.71 31.81 -4.48
N ALA A 431 -6.00 31.59 -3.37
CA ALA A 431 -4.75 32.29 -3.06
C ALA A 431 -3.60 31.97 -4.05
N GLN A 432 -3.51 30.73 -4.55
CA GLN A 432 -2.49 30.32 -5.53
C GLN A 432 -2.85 30.67 -6.98
N PHE A 433 -4.14 30.73 -7.29
CA PHE A 433 -4.67 30.94 -8.63
C PHE A 433 -5.71 32.08 -8.66
N PRO A 434 -5.44 33.28 -8.12
CA PRO A 434 -6.45 34.33 -7.92
C PRO A 434 -7.06 34.86 -9.21
N ARG A 435 -6.44 34.57 -10.36
CA ARG A 435 -6.93 34.91 -11.71
C ARG A 435 -7.61 33.73 -12.42
N HIS A 436 -8.03 32.66 -11.73
CA HIS A 436 -8.80 31.59 -12.37
C HIS A 436 -10.27 32.01 -12.53
N SER A 437 -10.80 31.92 -13.74
CA SER A 437 -12.18 32.30 -14.06
C SER A 437 -13.23 31.26 -13.61
N MET A 438 -13.03 30.73 -12.41
CA MET A 438 -14.01 29.91 -11.68
C MET A 438 -14.34 30.53 -10.32
N TRP A 439 -13.49 31.42 -9.81
CA TRP A 439 -13.80 32.27 -8.66
C TRP A 439 -14.80 33.38 -9.00
N ASP A 440 -15.09 33.56 -10.29
CA ASP A 440 -16.15 34.41 -10.83
C ASP A 440 -17.56 33.80 -10.60
N ASP A 441 -17.66 32.53 -10.18
CA ASP A 441 -18.95 31.90 -9.85
C ASP A 441 -19.53 32.47 -8.53
N PRO A 442 -20.84 32.77 -8.48
CA PRO A 442 -21.48 33.36 -7.30
C PRO A 442 -21.26 32.60 -5.98
N ILE A 443 -21.00 31.28 -5.98
CA ILE A 443 -20.75 30.52 -4.74
C ILE A 443 -19.57 31.10 -3.95
N PHE A 444 -18.55 31.64 -4.63
CA PHE A 444 -17.34 32.22 -4.02
C PHE A 444 -17.47 33.71 -3.67
N ALA A 445 -18.59 34.34 -4.04
CA ALA A 445 -18.92 35.74 -3.73
C ALA A 445 -19.92 35.88 -2.55
N ARG A 446 -20.44 34.77 -2.02
CA ARG A 446 -21.39 34.76 -0.90
C ARG A 446 -20.73 35.26 0.39
N GLU A 447 -21.55 35.88 1.25
CA GLU A 447 -21.15 36.30 2.59
C GLU A 447 -20.75 35.11 3.48
N ASP A 448 -21.51 34.01 3.44
CA ASP A 448 -21.21 32.80 4.22
C ASP A 448 -19.96 32.06 3.71
N TYR A 449 -19.67 32.07 2.39
CA TYR A 449 -18.36 31.66 1.87
C TYR A 449 -17.25 32.58 2.37
N THR A 450 -17.44 33.90 2.32
CA THR A 450 -16.39 34.87 2.66
C THR A 450 -16.00 34.78 4.13
N ALA A 451 -16.98 34.67 5.03
CA ALA A 451 -16.77 34.46 6.46
C ALA A 451 -16.11 33.10 6.75
N PHE A 452 -16.59 32.02 6.14
CA PHE A 452 -16.00 30.69 6.25
C PHE A 452 -14.54 30.67 5.77
N ALA A 453 -14.27 31.25 4.60
CA ALA A 453 -12.94 31.32 4.02
C ALA A 453 -11.95 32.06 4.94
N GLU A 454 -12.40 33.12 5.60
CA GLU A 454 -11.60 33.85 6.57
C GLU A 454 -11.33 33.04 7.85
N GLN A 455 -12.31 32.28 8.36
CA GLN A 455 -12.11 31.38 9.49
C GLN A 455 -11.03 30.31 9.23
N ILE A 456 -10.97 29.71 8.03
CA ILE A 456 -9.87 28.78 7.71
C ILE A 456 -8.54 29.52 7.47
N ARG A 457 -8.50 30.73 6.89
CA ARG A 457 -7.25 31.52 6.84
C ARG A 457 -6.67 31.77 8.23
N GLN A 458 -7.49 32.26 9.16
CA GLN A 458 -7.09 32.51 10.54
C GLN A 458 -6.69 31.22 11.27
N SER A 459 -7.47 30.14 11.11
CA SER A 459 -7.11 28.85 11.70
C SER A 459 -5.83 28.25 11.11
N LEU A 460 -5.44 28.57 9.87
CA LEU A 460 -4.17 28.11 9.27
C LEU A 460 -2.96 28.88 9.82
N LEU A 461 -3.10 30.17 10.10
CA LEU A 461 -2.05 30.96 10.77
C LEU A 461 -1.77 30.44 12.18
N CYS A 462 -2.82 30.06 12.93
CA CYS A 462 -2.74 29.52 14.28
C CYS A 462 -2.86 27.97 14.32
N THR A 463 -2.39 27.26 13.28
CA THR A 463 -2.37 25.79 13.28
C THR A 463 -1.17 25.26 14.06
N GLU A 464 -1.44 24.72 15.25
CA GLU A 464 -0.59 23.71 15.88
C GLU A 464 -0.97 22.29 15.40
N THR A 465 -0.04 21.35 15.52
CA THR A 465 -0.34 19.93 15.34
C THR A 465 -1.10 19.42 16.58
N PRO A 466 -2.26 18.73 16.44
CA PRO A 466 -3.05 18.26 17.58
C PRO A 466 -2.22 17.46 18.59
N GLN A 467 -2.42 17.71 19.89
CA GLN A 467 -1.67 17.07 20.97
C GLN A 467 -1.66 15.54 20.87
N GLU A 468 -2.76 14.93 20.44
CA GLU A 468 -2.84 13.48 20.22
C GLU A 468 -1.83 12.99 19.18
N ILE A 469 -1.59 13.75 18.09
CA ILE A 469 -0.59 13.42 17.08
C ILE A 469 0.82 13.64 17.62
N GLN A 470 1.04 14.74 18.37
CA GLN A 470 2.34 14.98 19.03
C GLN A 470 2.70 13.84 19.99
N LEU A 471 1.75 13.39 20.82
CA LEU A 471 1.90 12.25 21.73
C LEU A 471 2.15 10.95 20.96
N ARG A 472 1.36 10.63 19.92
CA ARG A 472 1.58 9.44 19.07
C ARG A 472 2.95 9.44 18.38
N GLN A 473 3.53 10.62 18.09
CA GLN A 473 4.85 10.76 17.48
C GLN A 473 6.00 10.69 18.50
N THR A 474 5.82 11.20 19.72
CA THR A 474 6.86 11.21 20.77
C THR A 474 6.90 9.94 21.61
N LEU A 475 5.76 9.27 21.83
CA LEU A 475 5.68 8.03 22.62
C LEU A 475 6.67 6.93 22.20
N PRO A 476 6.92 6.64 20.91
CA PRO A 476 7.94 5.67 20.52
C PRO A 476 9.36 6.07 20.93
N ILE A 477 9.69 7.35 20.86
CA ILE A 477 11.01 7.89 21.26
C ILE A 477 11.17 7.79 22.78
N ILE A 478 10.12 8.12 23.54
CA ILE A 478 10.10 7.98 25.00
C ILE A 478 10.23 6.51 25.40
N ALA A 479 9.49 5.61 24.74
CA ALA A 479 9.54 4.17 25.02
C ALA A 479 10.91 3.55 24.71
N ASP A 480 11.57 3.95 23.62
CA ASP A 480 12.94 3.53 23.29
C ASP A 480 13.95 4.03 24.34
N ARG A 481 13.86 5.31 24.73
CA ARG A 481 14.70 5.88 25.80
C ARG A 481 14.49 5.18 27.15
N LEU A 482 13.24 4.88 27.52
CA LEU A 482 12.93 4.10 28.73
C LEU A 482 13.46 2.66 28.64
N SER A 483 13.41 2.03 27.46
CA SER A 483 13.96 0.68 27.23
C SER A 483 15.48 0.65 27.35
N VAL A 484 16.17 1.69 26.86
CA VAL A 484 17.62 1.87 27.05
C VAL A 484 17.95 2.08 28.52
N LEU A 485 17.28 3.02 29.21
CA LEU A 485 17.49 3.25 30.65
C LEU A 485 17.23 1.99 31.49
N GLN A 486 16.17 1.25 31.20
CA GLN A 486 15.87 -0.02 31.88
C GLN A 486 16.99 -1.04 31.68
N LYS A 487 17.55 -1.13 30.46
CA LYS A 487 18.69 -2.02 30.17
C LYS A 487 19.96 -1.59 30.90
N ASP A 488 20.27 -0.29 30.92
CA ASP A 488 21.45 0.26 31.59
C ASP A 488 21.38 0.06 33.11
N ILE A 489 20.18 0.22 33.70
CA ILE A 489 19.90 -0.09 35.12
C ILE A 489 20.13 -1.57 35.42
N HIS A 490 19.61 -2.51 34.62
CA HIS A 490 19.88 -3.94 34.83
C HIS A 490 21.39 -4.23 34.75
N GLN A 491 22.08 -3.69 33.74
CA GLN A 491 23.52 -3.87 33.62
C GLN A 491 24.31 -3.25 34.78
N ALA A 492 23.81 -2.18 35.43
CA ALA A 492 24.42 -1.63 36.64
C ALA A 492 24.17 -2.55 37.86
N VAL A 493 22.93 -3.03 38.04
CA VAL A 493 22.57 -3.98 39.11
C VAL A 493 23.36 -5.28 39.00
N ASP A 494 23.49 -5.85 37.79
CA ASP A 494 24.29 -7.06 37.54
C ASP A 494 25.77 -6.85 37.91
N ARG A 495 26.35 -5.70 37.56
CA ARG A 495 27.74 -5.33 37.89
C ARG A 495 27.93 -5.18 39.41
N HIS A 496 27.04 -4.47 40.09
CA HIS A 496 27.10 -4.33 41.56
C HIS A 496 26.84 -5.65 42.28
N GLY A 497 25.92 -6.48 41.79
CA GLY A 497 25.66 -7.82 42.29
C GLY A 497 26.87 -8.73 42.18
N TYR A 498 27.57 -8.72 41.04
CA TYR A 498 28.83 -9.44 40.85
C TYR A 498 29.91 -8.94 41.81
N GLN A 499 30.12 -7.62 41.90
CA GLN A 499 31.10 -7.01 42.82
C GLN A 499 30.83 -7.39 44.28
N ALA A 500 29.57 -7.35 44.73
CA ALA A 500 29.18 -7.74 46.09
C ALA A 500 29.49 -9.22 46.37
N HIS A 501 29.17 -10.12 45.45
CA HIS A 501 29.51 -11.55 45.56
C HIS A 501 31.03 -11.79 45.58
N GLU A 502 31.81 -11.00 44.84
CA GLU A 502 33.27 -11.10 44.84
C GLU A 502 33.89 -10.63 46.18
N GLN A 503 33.41 -9.51 46.74
CA GLN A 503 33.83 -9.05 48.07
C GLN A 503 33.43 -10.05 49.17
N LEU A 504 32.20 -10.58 49.13
CA LEU A 504 31.77 -11.64 50.06
C LEU A 504 32.65 -12.90 49.94
N ARG A 505 33.02 -13.31 48.72
CA ARG A 505 34.00 -14.40 48.49
C ARG A 505 35.41 -14.06 48.97
N LYS A 506 35.80 -12.79 49.02
CA LYS A 506 37.10 -12.36 49.57
C LYS A 506 37.09 -12.42 51.09
N ILE A 507 36.07 -11.85 51.73
CA ILE A 507 35.86 -11.91 53.19
C ILE A 507 35.73 -13.36 53.68
N SER A 508 34.97 -14.20 52.96
CA SER A 508 34.81 -15.62 53.27
C SER A 508 36.14 -16.39 53.21
N ARG A 509 37.03 -16.07 52.24
CA ARG A 509 38.39 -16.64 52.20
C ARG A 509 39.23 -16.15 53.37
N GLN A 510 39.27 -14.84 53.64
CA GLN A 510 40.03 -14.29 54.76
C GLN A 510 39.59 -14.88 56.12
N LEU A 511 38.30 -15.12 56.32
CA LEU A 511 37.77 -15.84 57.49
C LEU A 511 38.19 -17.32 57.52
N HIS A 512 38.27 -17.99 56.37
CA HIS A 512 38.79 -19.35 56.28
C HIS A 512 40.30 -19.42 56.55
N ASP A 513 41.08 -18.46 56.06
CA ASP A 513 42.54 -18.35 56.30
C ASP A 513 42.82 -18.10 57.80
N LEU A 514 42.00 -17.27 58.46
CA LEU A 514 41.99 -17.07 59.90
C LEU A 514 41.66 -18.36 60.68
N LEU A 515 40.53 -19.02 60.34
CA LEU A 515 40.04 -20.21 61.05
C LEU A 515 40.89 -21.47 60.80
N SER A 516 41.63 -21.53 59.69
CA SER A 516 42.54 -22.63 59.37
C SER A 516 43.96 -22.46 59.95
N GLY A 517 44.21 -21.38 60.71
CA GLY A 517 45.48 -21.15 61.39
C GLY A 517 46.61 -20.58 60.52
N HIS A 518 46.32 -20.16 59.28
CA HIS A 518 47.31 -19.57 58.37
C HIS A 518 47.66 -18.10 58.70
N VAL A 519 46.99 -17.50 59.69
CA VAL A 519 47.26 -16.13 60.17
C VAL A 519 47.95 -16.18 61.54
N THR A 520 49.27 -15.93 61.54
CA THR A 520 50.07 -15.85 62.76
C THR A 520 49.95 -14.48 63.44
N PHE A 521 49.23 -14.42 64.55
CA PHE A 521 49.12 -13.20 65.36
C PHE A 521 50.38 -12.99 66.21
N ALA A 522 51.25 -12.06 65.80
CA ALA A 522 52.37 -11.61 66.62
C ALA A 522 51.88 -10.69 67.77
N VAL A 523 51.38 -11.28 68.85
CA VAL A 523 50.96 -10.56 70.07
C VAL A 523 52.19 -9.98 70.77
N ARG A 524 52.58 -8.77 70.37
CA ARG A 524 53.68 -8.03 70.99
C ARG A 524 53.18 -7.33 72.25
N ALA A 525 53.42 -7.93 73.40
CA ALA A 525 53.22 -7.26 74.68
C ALA A 525 54.04 -5.96 74.73
N MET A 526 53.36 -4.86 75.02
CA MET A 526 53.96 -3.55 75.31
C MET A 526 53.51 -3.17 76.71
N ASP A 527 54.45 -2.67 77.51
CA ASP A 527 54.22 -2.37 78.93
C ASP A 527 53.37 -1.09 79.10
N ALA A 528 52.67 -0.98 80.22
CA ALA A 528 51.62 0.01 80.47
C ALA A 528 52.18 1.40 80.82
N SER A 529 52.77 2.09 79.84
CA SER A 529 53.17 3.49 79.95
C SER A 529 53.02 4.25 78.63
N ILE A 530 52.93 5.58 78.71
CA ILE A 530 52.77 6.51 77.58
C ILE A 530 51.38 6.44 76.90
N ILE A 531 50.36 6.87 77.64
CA ILE A 531 49.24 7.62 77.06
C ILE A 531 49.49 9.09 77.40
N GLU A 532 49.90 9.92 76.44
CA GLU A 532 49.12 11.08 75.96
C GLU A 532 49.82 11.92 74.86
N ALA A 533 48.99 12.67 74.12
CA ALA A 533 49.28 13.92 73.39
C ALA A 533 50.55 14.05 72.50
N ARG A 534 50.35 13.98 71.17
CA ARG A 534 50.45 15.17 70.28
C ARG A 534 50.04 14.89 68.82
N THR A 535 48.90 15.46 68.43
CA THR A 535 48.68 16.14 67.14
C THR A 535 49.22 17.60 67.26
N PRO A 536 49.24 18.46 66.21
CA PRO A 536 48.71 18.37 64.83
C PRO A 536 49.89 18.49 63.79
N ASP A 537 49.82 18.91 62.52
CA ASP A 537 48.93 19.75 61.67
C ASP A 537 48.84 19.18 60.23
N SER A 538 47.76 19.40 59.47
CA SER A 538 47.53 20.47 58.46
C SER A 538 48.61 20.51 57.34
N ASP A 539 48.28 20.63 56.05
CA ASP A 539 47.13 21.32 55.42
C ASP A 539 46.09 20.40 54.74
N SER A 540 44.79 20.73 54.59
CA SER A 540 44.07 22.02 54.33
C SER A 540 44.12 22.48 52.86
N PHE A 541 43.15 23.16 52.24
CA PHE A 541 41.73 23.54 52.51
C PHE A 541 41.12 24.00 51.15
N THR A 542 39.81 24.08 50.81
CA THR A 542 38.50 23.81 51.46
C THR A 542 37.44 23.63 50.32
N PRO A 543 36.36 22.84 50.46
CA PRO A 543 35.26 22.79 49.48
C PRO A 543 34.26 23.96 49.63
N SER A 544 33.31 24.12 48.70
CA SER A 544 32.14 25.00 48.89
C SER A 544 30.86 24.46 48.22
N SER A 545 29.71 24.74 48.86
CA SER A 545 28.33 24.43 48.41
C SER A 545 27.95 25.19 47.13
N GLN A 546 26.90 24.88 46.35
CA GLN A 546 25.47 24.63 46.67
C GLN A 546 24.81 23.85 45.49
N LEU A 547 23.59 23.30 45.51
CA LEU A 547 22.50 23.28 46.51
C LEU A 547 22.05 21.84 46.79
N ALA A 548 21.45 21.63 47.98
CA ALA A 548 20.41 20.64 48.19
C ALA A 548 19.17 21.33 48.78
N ALA A 549 17.97 20.91 48.35
CA ALA A 549 16.70 21.27 48.95
C ALA A 549 15.86 19.98 49.00
N CYS A 550 15.99 19.18 50.07
CA CYS A 550 15.35 19.31 51.39
C CYS A 550 14.09 18.43 51.46
N LEU A 551 14.18 17.33 52.23
CA LEU A 551 13.09 16.38 52.52
C LEU A 551 12.99 16.14 54.03
N SER A 552 12.17 16.96 54.68
CA SER A 552 11.74 16.93 56.09
C SER A 552 10.58 17.95 56.19
N GLU A 553 9.49 17.81 56.95
CA GLU A 553 9.06 16.93 58.04
C GLU A 553 7.55 16.57 57.79
N ALA A 554 7.00 15.37 58.04
CA ALA A 554 6.78 14.58 59.26
C ALA A 554 5.44 14.84 60.04
N SER A 555 4.43 14.03 59.68
CA SER A 555 3.45 13.37 60.58
C SER A 555 2.13 14.02 61.08
N SER A 556 1.11 13.14 61.17
CA SER A 556 -0.08 13.12 62.04
C SER A 556 -1.29 14.05 61.81
N LEU A 557 -2.47 13.43 61.56
CA LEU A 557 -3.68 13.48 62.41
C LEU A 557 -4.75 12.46 61.94
N GLN A 558 -5.84 12.27 62.72
CA GLN A 558 -6.82 11.18 62.57
C GLN A 558 -8.17 11.57 61.90
N PRO A 559 -9.02 10.60 61.46
CA PRO A 559 -10.21 10.85 60.64
C PRO A 559 -11.55 10.90 61.39
N PRO A 560 -12.62 11.46 60.79
CA PRO A 560 -14.03 11.27 61.17
C PRO A 560 -14.70 10.09 60.42
N VAL A 561 -15.92 9.70 60.85
CA VAL A 561 -16.59 8.42 60.50
C VAL A 561 -18.06 8.62 60.06
N ASP A 562 -18.53 7.70 59.19
CA ASP A 562 -19.90 7.35 58.79
C ASP A 562 -20.89 8.38 58.18
N LYS A 563 -21.39 8.02 56.99
CA LYS A 563 -22.77 7.50 56.85
C LYS A 563 -22.90 6.53 55.66
N GLN A 564 -23.95 5.71 55.69
CA GLN A 564 -24.08 4.44 54.94
C GLN A 564 -24.98 4.52 53.69
N GLN A 565 -25.09 3.38 52.98
CA GLN A 565 -26.07 3.00 51.93
C GLN A 565 -25.75 3.52 50.50
N LEU A 566 -25.85 2.75 49.40
CA LEU A 566 -26.31 1.35 49.19
C LEU A 566 -25.30 0.51 48.35
N LEU A 567 -25.46 -0.83 48.42
CA LEU A 567 -24.94 -1.87 47.50
C LEU A 567 -26.13 -2.41 46.65
N PRO A 568 -25.98 -3.13 45.49
CA PRO A 568 -25.03 -4.27 45.33
C PRO A 568 -24.43 -4.63 43.93
N GLN A 569 -23.32 -5.38 43.98
CA GLN A 569 -22.90 -6.55 43.15
C GLN A 569 -22.71 -6.50 41.60
N GLY A 570 -21.61 -7.15 41.16
CA GLY A 570 -21.40 -7.75 39.82
C GLY A 570 -20.66 -6.86 38.80
N ILE A 571 -19.73 -7.36 37.95
CA ILE A 571 -19.17 -8.71 37.73
C ILE A 571 -17.65 -8.58 37.46
N ASP A 572 -16.87 -9.63 37.74
CA ASP A 572 -15.40 -9.68 37.64
C ASP A 572 -14.78 -9.41 36.26
N THR A 573 -13.50 -9.05 36.27
CA THR A 573 -12.59 -9.20 35.11
C THR A 573 -11.20 -9.64 35.61
N PRO A 574 -10.70 -10.83 35.21
CA PRO A 574 -9.50 -11.42 35.80
C PRO A 574 -8.19 -10.78 35.30
N SER A 575 -7.14 -10.93 36.11
CA SER A 575 -5.82 -10.30 35.93
C SER A 575 -5.11 -10.66 34.62
N SER A 576 -4.51 -9.64 33.99
CA SER A 576 -3.58 -9.84 32.87
C SER A 576 -2.25 -10.43 33.36
N LEU A 577 -1.88 -11.61 32.85
CA LEU A 577 -0.63 -12.28 33.22
C LEU A 577 0.59 -11.66 32.52
N VAL A 578 1.65 -11.44 33.29
CA VAL A 578 2.96 -10.99 32.78
C VAL A 578 3.48 -12.00 31.75
N SER A 579 3.78 -11.53 30.54
CA SER A 579 4.29 -12.36 29.45
C SER A 579 5.82 -12.55 29.55
N PRO A 580 6.34 -13.78 29.68
CA PRO A 580 7.77 -14.05 29.63
C PRO A 580 8.37 -13.78 28.23
N SER A 581 9.69 -13.62 28.18
CA SER A 581 10.44 -13.44 26.93
C SER A 581 10.25 -14.64 25.99
N ARG A 582 9.63 -14.39 24.82
CA ARG A 582 9.37 -15.44 23.82
C ARG A 582 10.65 -15.93 23.14
N SER A 583 11.19 -17.06 23.60
CA SER A 583 12.00 -17.92 22.73
C SER A 583 11.10 -18.44 21.60
N LEU A 584 11.37 -18.04 20.35
CA LEU A 584 10.58 -18.47 19.20
C LEU A 584 10.90 -19.93 18.85
N TYR A 585 9.96 -20.83 19.12
CA TYR A 585 10.04 -22.24 18.73
C TYR A 585 10.25 -22.37 17.21
N SER A 586 11.20 -23.22 16.82
CA SER A 586 11.54 -23.51 15.43
C SER A 586 11.42 -25.02 15.19
N LEU A 587 10.70 -25.41 14.13
CA LEU A 587 10.50 -26.81 13.78
C LEU A 587 11.86 -27.47 13.49
N SER A 588 12.14 -28.63 14.07
CA SER A 588 13.42 -29.33 13.93
C SER A 588 13.76 -29.54 12.46
N ARG A 589 15.02 -29.26 12.09
CA ARG A 589 15.50 -29.41 10.72
C ARG A 589 16.12 -30.77 10.44
N THR A 590 16.31 -31.61 11.46
CA THR A 590 16.99 -32.89 11.36
C THR A 590 16.06 -34.08 11.17
N THR A 591 14.73 -33.94 11.33
CA THR A 591 13.81 -35.06 11.13
C THR A 591 13.68 -35.45 9.66
N GLN A 592 13.77 -36.75 9.38
CA GLN A 592 13.73 -37.36 8.05
C GLN A 592 12.66 -38.46 7.92
N THR A 593 12.13 -38.98 9.03
CA THR A 593 11.14 -40.07 9.05
C THR A 593 9.75 -39.60 9.52
N VAL A 594 8.69 -40.33 9.16
CA VAL A 594 7.32 -40.05 9.63
C VAL A 594 7.18 -40.21 11.16
N PRO A 595 7.76 -41.24 11.83
CA PRO A 595 7.74 -41.35 13.28
C PRO A 595 8.37 -40.15 14.01
N GLU A 596 9.42 -39.54 13.47
CA GLU A 596 10.03 -38.34 14.07
C GLU A 596 9.14 -37.10 13.93
N VAL A 597 8.47 -36.93 12.78
CA VAL A 597 7.48 -35.85 12.59
C VAL A 597 6.28 -36.04 13.52
N TRP A 598 5.84 -37.28 13.74
CA TRP A 598 4.77 -37.59 14.68
C TRP A 598 5.18 -37.35 16.15
N ARG A 599 6.40 -37.74 16.52
CA ARG A 599 6.98 -37.49 17.86
C ARG A 599 7.11 -35.99 18.15
N GLU A 600 7.59 -35.20 17.19
CA GLU A 600 7.63 -33.73 17.29
C GLU A 600 6.21 -33.13 17.44
N TRP A 601 5.22 -33.71 16.74
CA TRP A 601 3.82 -33.27 16.81
C TRP A 601 3.15 -33.55 18.16
N ILE A 602 3.31 -34.77 18.72
CA ILE A 602 2.64 -35.21 19.95
C ILE A 602 3.45 -34.90 21.21
N CYS A 603 4.75 -35.21 21.23
CA CYS A 603 5.59 -35.13 22.44
C CYS A 603 6.48 -33.87 22.46
N GLY A 604 6.88 -33.37 21.28
CA GLY A 604 7.95 -32.37 21.16
C GLY A 604 9.33 -33.02 20.97
N LEU A 605 10.39 -32.23 21.13
CA LEU A 605 11.78 -32.68 20.94
C LEU A 605 12.72 -31.98 21.94
N GLY A 606 13.43 -32.77 22.75
CA GLY A 606 14.25 -32.25 23.85
C GLY A 606 13.39 -31.52 24.89
N ALA A 607 13.85 -30.36 25.36
CA ALA A 607 13.08 -29.50 26.27
C ALA A 607 12.00 -28.63 25.58
N ASN A 608 11.74 -28.82 24.28
CA ASN A 608 10.80 -27.99 23.52
C ASN A 608 9.39 -28.62 23.48
N PRO A 609 8.32 -27.81 23.61
CA PRO A 609 6.96 -28.34 23.66
C PRO A 609 6.48 -28.98 22.35
N SER A 610 5.41 -29.78 22.42
CA SER A 610 4.81 -30.41 21.25
C SER A 610 4.24 -29.37 20.27
N VAL A 611 4.34 -29.65 18.97
CA VAL A 611 3.75 -28.77 17.94
C VAL A 611 2.23 -28.73 18.07
N GLN A 612 1.59 -29.81 18.52
CA GLN A 612 0.15 -29.82 18.82
C GLN A 612 -0.22 -28.85 19.95
N SER A 613 0.55 -28.80 21.05
CA SER A 613 0.28 -27.86 22.15
C SER A 613 0.49 -26.40 21.74
N LEU A 614 1.50 -26.13 20.89
CA LEU A 614 1.72 -24.80 20.32
C LEU A 614 0.57 -24.38 19.41
N GLU A 615 0.04 -25.31 18.60
CA GLU A 615 -1.11 -25.04 17.73
C GLU A 615 -2.39 -24.74 18.53
N ARG A 616 -2.66 -25.50 19.59
CA ARG A 616 -3.81 -25.26 20.47
C ARG A 616 -3.70 -23.93 21.21
N SER A 617 -2.53 -23.60 21.74
CA SER A 617 -2.35 -22.44 22.64
C SER A 617 -2.15 -21.11 21.89
N TYR A 618 -1.61 -21.15 20.67
CA TYR A 618 -1.19 -19.94 19.95
C TYR A 618 -1.62 -19.88 18.47
N GLY A 619 -2.25 -20.93 17.94
CA GLY A 619 -2.66 -21.02 16.54
C GLY A 619 -1.51 -20.70 15.57
N ALA A 620 -1.76 -19.90 14.55
CA ALA A 620 -0.71 -19.49 13.61
C ALA A 620 0.36 -18.55 14.21
N THR A 621 0.18 -18.01 15.42
CA THR A 621 1.05 -16.92 15.94
C THR A 621 2.41 -17.40 16.45
N TRP A 622 2.58 -18.67 16.80
CA TRP A 622 3.90 -19.21 17.19
C TRP A 622 4.87 -19.35 16.01
N ARG A 623 4.38 -19.33 14.76
CA ARG A 623 5.16 -19.45 13.52
C ARG A 623 5.15 -18.17 12.66
N PRO A 624 5.69 -17.04 13.14
CA PRO A 624 5.65 -15.77 12.40
C PRO A 624 6.44 -15.81 11.08
N SER A 625 7.55 -16.57 11.01
CA SER A 625 8.38 -16.63 9.80
C SER A 625 7.68 -17.33 8.64
N SER A 626 8.01 -16.95 7.40
CA SER A 626 7.56 -17.67 6.20
C SER A 626 8.13 -19.10 6.14
N ARG A 627 9.36 -19.29 6.65
CA ARG A 627 10.05 -20.59 6.68
C ARG A 627 9.33 -21.59 7.59
N GLU A 628 8.95 -21.21 8.80
CA GLU A 628 8.17 -22.07 9.71
C GLU A 628 6.79 -22.37 9.12
N ARG A 629 6.11 -21.40 8.51
CA ARG A 629 4.81 -21.62 7.87
C ARG A 629 4.88 -22.66 6.74
N VAL A 630 5.86 -22.56 5.84
CA VAL A 630 6.04 -23.55 4.76
C VAL A 630 6.42 -24.94 5.30
N MET A 631 7.28 -25.00 6.33
CA MET A 631 7.69 -26.25 6.97
C MET A 631 6.53 -26.93 7.70
N PHE A 632 5.75 -26.16 8.47
CA PHE A 632 4.55 -26.59 9.17
C PHE A 632 3.52 -27.17 8.20
N CYS A 633 3.13 -26.44 7.15
CA CYS A 633 2.11 -26.91 6.21
C CYS A 633 2.49 -28.24 5.54
N ARG A 634 3.77 -28.44 5.21
CA ARG A 634 4.28 -29.70 4.65
C ARG A 634 4.16 -30.87 5.63
N ARG A 635 4.55 -30.67 6.90
CA ARG A 635 4.38 -31.68 7.96
C ARG A 635 2.91 -31.93 8.29
N LYS A 636 2.07 -30.88 8.28
CA LYS A 636 0.65 -30.97 8.63
C LYS A 636 -0.12 -31.91 7.70
N VAL A 637 0.18 -31.94 6.39
CA VAL A 637 -0.41 -32.91 5.45
C VAL A 637 -0.19 -34.36 5.90
N ILE A 638 1.03 -34.70 6.37
CA ILE A 638 1.37 -36.05 6.86
C ILE A 638 0.63 -36.35 8.17
N ILE A 639 0.61 -35.38 9.09
CA ILE A 639 -0.11 -35.45 10.37
C ILE A 639 -1.62 -35.65 10.16
N ASP A 640 -2.22 -34.92 9.22
CA ASP A 640 -3.63 -35.07 8.83
C ASP A 640 -3.91 -36.45 8.24
N GLU A 641 -2.94 -37.05 7.55
CA GLU A 641 -3.09 -38.38 6.95
C GLU A 641 -3.04 -39.49 8.01
N ILE A 642 -2.21 -39.32 9.05
CA ILE A 642 -2.20 -40.21 10.22
C ILE A 642 -3.58 -40.18 10.90
N TYR A 643 -4.15 -38.99 11.14
CA TYR A 643 -5.51 -38.87 11.67
C TYR A 643 -6.59 -39.40 10.72
N ALA A 644 -6.43 -39.24 9.39
CA ALA A 644 -7.38 -39.77 8.40
C ALA A 644 -7.35 -41.31 8.30
N ARG A 645 -6.22 -41.97 8.60
CA ARG A 645 -6.12 -43.43 8.73
C ARG A 645 -6.65 -43.93 10.07
N TYR A 646 -6.40 -43.20 11.15
CA TYR A 646 -7.02 -43.46 12.45
C TYR A 646 -8.56 -43.41 12.37
N GLY A 647 -9.11 -42.40 11.69
CA GLY A 647 -10.55 -42.30 11.40
C GLY A 647 -11.11 -43.40 10.47
N LYS A 648 -10.26 -44.29 9.94
CA LYS A 648 -10.63 -45.48 9.16
C LYS A 648 -10.40 -46.80 9.93
N GLY A 649 -10.10 -46.72 11.23
CA GLY A 649 -9.99 -47.88 12.13
C GLY A 649 -8.57 -48.41 12.39
N LEU A 650 -7.52 -47.75 11.89
CA LEU A 650 -6.14 -48.10 12.26
C LEU A 650 -5.77 -47.48 13.62
N SER A 651 -4.83 -48.09 14.36
CA SER A 651 -4.18 -47.40 15.48
C SER A 651 -3.29 -46.25 14.97
N LEU A 652 -3.01 -45.26 15.83
CA LEU A 652 -2.16 -44.13 15.45
C LEU A 652 -0.74 -44.58 15.07
N ASP A 653 -0.20 -45.57 15.79
CA ASP A 653 1.14 -46.11 15.51
C ASP A 653 1.17 -46.92 14.21
N ALA A 654 0.16 -47.75 13.95
CA ALA A 654 0.03 -48.45 12.66
C ALA A 654 -0.11 -47.47 11.48
N ALA A 655 -0.87 -46.38 11.65
CA ALA A 655 -1.00 -45.33 10.65
C ALA A 655 0.32 -44.58 10.38
N VAL A 656 1.17 -44.40 11.40
CA VAL A 656 2.53 -43.86 11.30
C VAL A 656 3.46 -44.83 10.56
N GLU A 657 3.42 -46.11 10.93
CA GLU A 657 4.23 -47.17 10.31
C GLU A 657 3.87 -47.40 8.83
N GLU A 658 2.58 -47.44 8.47
CA GLU A 658 2.15 -47.54 7.08
C GLU A 658 2.66 -46.36 6.22
N LEU A 659 2.63 -45.14 6.76
CA LEU A 659 3.09 -43.95 6.03
C LEU A 659 4.62 -43.91 5.89
N GLU A 660 5.35 -44.43 6.87
CA GLU A 660 6.79 -44.65 6.76
C GLU A 660 7.11 -45.78 5.77
N LEU A 661 6.33 -46.87 5.72
CA LEU A 661 6.45 -47.93 4.72
C LEU A 661 6.19 -47.40 3.31
N VAL A 662 5.18 -46.55 3.11
CA VAL A 662 4.94 -45.85 1.83
C VAL A 662 6.15 -44.96 1.47
N ARG A 663 6.67 -44.19 2.43
CA ARG A 663 7.86 -43.34 2.25
C ARG A 663 9.08 -44.15 1.82
N CYS A 664 9.36 -45.25 2.51
CA CYS A 664 10.52 -46.10 2.27
C CYS A 664 10.41 -46.89 0.96
N ARG A 665 9.25 -47.51 0.67
CA ARG A 665 9.01 -48.21 -0.60
C ARG A 665 9.15 -47.28 -1.81
N GLY A 666 8.65 -46.05 -1.70
CA GLY A 666 8.80 -45.02 -2.74
C GLY A 666 10.15 -44.29 -2.76
N LYS A 667 11.07 -44.58 -1.83
CA LYS A 667 12.35 -43.85 -1.61
C LYS A 667 12.16 -42.32 -1.50
N LEU A 668 11.09 -41.89 -0.83
CA LEU A 668 10.65 -40.49 -0.77
C LEU A 668 11.31 -39.73 0.39
N SER A 669 11.65 -38.45 0.15
CA SER A 669 11.79 -37.48 1.25
C SER A 669 10.42 -37.12 1.83
N LEU A 670 10.37 -36.62 3.07
CA LEU A 670 9.14 -36.11 3.69
C LEU A 670 8.42 -35.05 2.84
N TYR A 671 9.17 -34.27 2.05
CA TYR A 671 8.56 -33.30 1.12
C TYR A 671 7.87 -33.98 -0.06
N GLN A 672 8.49 -34.99 -0.68
CA GLN A 672 7.88 -35.76 -1.76
C GLN A 672 6.69 -36.60 -1.26
N LEU A 673 6.77 -37.15 -0.05
CA LEU A 673 5.63 -37.80 0.61
C LEU A 673 4.46 -36.81 0.81
N SER A 674 4.73 -35.63 1.35
CA SER A 674 3.74 -34.56 1.48
C SER A 674 3.10 -34.20 0.13
N GLN A 675 3.90 -34.05 -0.95
CA GLN A 675 3.39 -33.79 -2.30
C GLN A 675 2.59 -34.96 -2.91
N LEU A 676 2.88 -36.21 -2.53
CA LEU A 676 2.11 -37.39 -2.95
C LEU A 676 0.75 -37.41 -2.25
N LEU A 677 0.73 -37.23 -0.92
CA LEU A 677 -0.49 -37.21 -0.13
C LEU A 677 -1.42 -36.04 -0.53
N SER A 678 -0.87 -34.86 -0.84
CA SER A 678 -1.64 -33.72 -1.40
C SER A 678 -2.15 -33.92 -2.83
N LYS A 679 -1.90 -35.06 -3.47
CA LYS A 679 -2.49 -35.47 -4.77
C LYS A 679 -3.43 -36.69 -4.65
N ALA A 680 -3.51 -37.29 -3.47
CA ALA A 680 -4.39 -38.41 -3.16
C ALA A 680 -5.64 -37.97 -2.36
N ARG A 681 -5.87 -36.65 -2.31
CA ARG A 681 -7.04 -35.95 -1.78
C ARG A 681 -7.55 -35.00 -2.86
#